data_AF-A0A523N1H6-F1
#
_entry.id   AF-A0A523N1H6-F1
#
_cell.length_a   1.000
_cell.length_b   1.000
_cell.length_c   1.000
_cell.angle_alpha   90.00
_cell.angle_beta   90.00
_cell.angle_gamma   90.00
#
_symmetry.space_group_name_H-M   'P 1'
#
loop_
_entity.id
_entity.type
_entity.pdbx_description
1 polymer ?
#
loop_
_entity_poly.entity_id
_entity_poly.type
_entity_poly.pdbx_seq_one_letter_code
_entity_poly.pdbx_strand_id
1 'polypeptide(L)'
;MNLRAGCLVWFIGVLGLLPAVSGTLQAGVSTISIQEELVATLALPEEKIDLTETLLLISRHWDPALDTGPLKQTLDRLTESARRQLQGHPSPMETVDILRKVIHQEGGYRYTDALDPAGMPVNPAELFLHGLLQTRRGYCMNLSLLYLILGERLNLPLYGVPLPNHFFVRYDSPEYRVNIEATEGGTAFPDSFYEQRFGVTVDSKYFLSNLGKKKTLGAYFSNVGLVMYRAAKPQAAVFYLEQSASINPQSIDALNNLGNIYSELKQHDPSIHAYERALKADPGNFSTLYNLGVAYSESGALDKAEVALLQAVQINPRFTRAHEILVRIFRQQRKLVSALLHLKLLNRIQPGQLRIQLDMGTVILEMGQADLALHYFESLQRRYPQAIEVNERMADVYFKQKDYPKAIVQYGYLIDRAPGSIANYIQLGWIHYQTGQVARSIEITLKGLRAAARQNRFTTLAYMNLGFYHVLEKKFADAEKWYQKALDAGDPKAAGAMIQDLTEAFGKYSDIPEMHYFGGWILFQDGQKDKARHWFQRYLQHSPEGPYAARAKRLLDEVRLSVPDGMILIPKGFFIMGANGHGEDEAPEHKVYLDAYAIDKYEVTAAQFAEFLNEVKTFKQYYKDSKFGTLVLEKKFRPRRGLESYPINNVTWLGAAEYCRWQHKRLPTEAEWEKAARGTDGRFFPWGNSPISHQKARYLQSWTEEIGHHVMVPADSMPEGKSPFRLYHMLGNVKEWVDDWYDREYYKEENHNLNPKGQIGGEFKVLKGGSWRDLRSFVYASFRNNSYPNTALDDYGFRCAQDGLESATPKRLTSMEYLFIPARLEHATQGDTEQNP
;
A
#
# COMPACT_ATOMS: atom_id res chain seq x y z
N MET A 1 41.02 -4.56 26.03
CA MET A 1 40.37 -3.25 25.79
C MET A 1 39.19 -3.47 24.85
N ASN A 2 38.13 -2.68 25.00
CA ASN A 2 36.86 -2.89 24.28
C ASN A 2 36.96 -2.45 22.82
N LEU A 3 36.41 -3.26 21.90
CA LEU A 3 35.91 -2.80 20.61
C LEU A 3 34.63 -3.60 20.27
N ARG A 4 33.48 -3.04 20.66
CA ARG A 4 32.20 -3.31 20.00
C ARG A 4 31.99 -2.18 19.01
N ALA A 5 32.13 -2.45 17.72
CA ALA A 5 31.75 -1.53 16.65
C ALA A 5 30.65 -2.20 15.81
N GLY A 6 29.47 -1.57 15.77
CA GLY A 6 28.30 -2.08 15.05
C GLY A 6 27.20 -1.03 15.05
N CYS A 7 27.11 -0.29 13.95
CA CYS A 7 26.22 0.86 13.69
C CYS A 7 26.20 1.12 12.17
N LEU A 8 25.19 1.76 11.56
CA LEU A 8 23.76 1.90 11.85
C LEU A 8 23.12 2.42 10.53
N VAL A 9 21.91 1.99 10.16
CA VAL A 9 21.25 2.35 8.88
C VAL A 9 20.32 3.56 9.05
N TRP A 10 20.40 4.58 8.16
CA TRP A 10 19.41 5.67 8.03
C TRP A 10 19.26 6.19 6.57
N PHE A 11 18.11 6.79 6.26
CA PHE A 11 17.39 6.76 4.97
C PHE A 11 17.31 8.10 4.18
N ILE A 12 16.66 8.03 2.99
CA ILE A 12 16.10 9.10 2.08
C ILE A 12 17.05 9.45 0.90
N GLY A 13 16.70 9.47 -0.40
CA GLY A 13 15.43 9.45 -1.15
C GLY A 13 15.42 10.63 -2.17
N VAL A 14 14.88 10.60 -3.40
CA VAL A 14 14.04 9.67 -4.19
C VAL A 14 14.31 9.92 -5.71
N LEU A 15 14.08 8.95 -6.63
CA LEU A 15 14.20 9.15 -8.10
C LEU A 15 13.08 8.42 -8.87
N GLY A 16 12.51 9.04 -9.91
CA GLY A 16 11.45 8.48 -10.74
C GLY A 16 11.83 8.29 -12.21
N LEU A 17 11.84 7.02 -12.63
CA LEU A 17 11.57 6.45 -13.97
C LEU A 17 12.17 7.11 -15.25
N LEU A 18 12.99 6.33 -15.94
CA LEU A 18 13.41 6.51 -17.33
C LEU A 18 12.24 6.33 -18.33
N PRO A 19 12.22 7.11 -19.42
CA PRO A 19 11.79 6.63 -20.73
C PRO A 19 12.94 6.65 -21.74
N ALA A 20 12.93 5.70 -22.68
CA ALA A 20 13.91 5.64 -23.77
C ALA A 20 13.74 6.82 -24.75
N VAL A 21 14.87 7.34 -25.24
CA VAL A 21 14.89 8.30 -26.35
C VAL A 21 15.79 7.75 -27.46
N SER A 22 15.18 7.43 -28.60
CA SER A 22 15.87 7.19 -29.86
C SER A 22 16.43 8.51 -30.39
N GLY A 23 17.76 8.64 -30.45
CA GLY A 23 18.47 9.82 -30.93
C GLY A 23 19.44 9.50 -32.07
N THR A 24 19.31 10.24 -33.16
CA THR A 24 20.12 10.26 -34.39
C THR A 24 21.61 9.91 -34.28
N LEU A 25 22.10 9.14 -35.26
CA LEU A 25 23.52 8.90 -35.54
C LEU A 25 24.34 10.20 -35.60
N GLN A 26 25.26 10.38 -34.65
CA GLN A 26 26.49 11.15 -34.85
C GLN A 26 27.68 10.21 -34.68
N ALA A 27 28.63 10.26 -35.62
CA ALA A 27 29.86 9.50 -35.54
C ALA A 27 30.80 10.14 -34.51
N GLY A 28 30.64 9.76 -33.25
CA GLY A 28 31.58 10.02 -32.16
C GLY A 28 32.11 8.70 -31.61
N VAL A 29 33.40 8.65 -31.25
CA VAL A 29 34.01 7.44 -30.67
C VAL A 29 33.29 7.09 -29.37
N SER A 30 32.66 5.91 -29.33
CA SER A 30 31.96 5.42 -28.13
C SER A 30 32.97 5.09 -27.03
N THR A 31 33.12 5.99 -26.07
CA THR A 31 33.84 5.71 -24.83
C THR A 31 33.08 4.67 -24.03
N ILE A 32 33.58 3.43 -24.05
CA ILE A 32 33.09 2.33 -23.20
C ILE A 32 33.11 2.79 -21.74
N SER A 33 32.04 2.52 -20.98
CA SER A 33 31.98 2.87 -19.57
C SER A 33 32.90 1.98 -18.74
N ILE A 34 33.42 2.50 -17.62
CA ILE A 34 34.30 1.73 -16.72
C ILE A 34 33.59 0.46 -16.18
N GLN A 35 32.26 0.48 -16.07
CA GLN A 35 31.48 -0.68 -15.67
C GLN A 35 31.48 -1.78 -16.74
N GLU A 36 31.33 -1.42 -18.02
CA GLU A 36 31.43 -2.36 -19.15
C GLU A 36 32.84 -2.92 -19.31
N GLU A 37 33.87 -2.08 -19.14
CA GLU A 37 35.28 -2.50 -19.16
C GLU A 37 35.57 -3.50 -18.03
N LEU A 38 35.09 -3.23 -16.80
CA LEU A 38 35.20 -4.17 -15.68
C LEU A 38 34.46 -5.49 -15.95
N VAL A 39 33.25 -5.47 -16.51
CA VAL A 39 32.52 -6.69 -16.88
C VAL A 39 33.27 -7.48 -17.94
N ALA A 40 33.86 -6.82 -18.94
CA ALA A 40 34.69 -7.46 -19.96
C ALA A 40 35.95 -8.08 -19.37
N THR A 41 36.66 -7.40 -18.46
CA THR A 41 37.82 -7.95 -17.73
C THR A 41 37.43 -9.17 -16.90
N LEU A 42 36.30 -9.12 -16.19
CA LEU A 42 35.80 -10.22 -15.36
C LEU A 42 35.31 -11.42 -16.19
N ALA A 43 34.98 -11.24 -17.47
CA ALA A 43 34.64 -12.34 -18.38
C ALA A 43 35.87 -13.15 -18.84
N LEU A 44 37.09 -12.64 -18.66
CA LEU A 44 38.32 -13.33 -19.04
C LEU A 44 38.60 -14.57 -18.15
N PRO A 45 39.36 -15.56 -18.67
CA PRO A 45 40.03 -16.58 -17.86
C PRO A 45 40.91 -15.93 -16.78
N GLU A 46 41.02 -16.56 -15.63
CA GLU A 46 41.65 -15.96 -14.44
C GLU A 46 43.13 -15.60 -14.66
N GLU A 47 43.83 -16.39 -15.46
CA GLU A 47 45.24 -16.18 -15.82
C GLU A 47 45.45 -14.86 -16.58
N LYS A 48 44.44 -14.43 -17.35
CA LYS A 48 44.46 -13.21 -18.19
C LYS A 48 43.99 -11.94 -17.46
N ILE A 49 43.48 -12.05 -16.23
CA ILE A 49 43.10 -10.89 -15.42
C ILE A 49 44.38 -10.31 -14.79
N ASP A 50 44.74 -9.08 -15.15
CA ASP A 50 45.80 -8.32 -14.49
C ASP A 50 45.22 -7.61 -13.25
N LEU A 51 45.74 -7.93 -12.05
CA LEU A 51 45.26 -7.31 -10.81
C LEU A 51 45.60 -5.82 -10.73
N THR A 52 46.76 -5.40 -11.26
CA THR A 52 47.18 -4.00 -11.22
C THR A 52 46.23 -3.13 -12.03
N GLU A 53 46.00 -3.49 -13.30
CA GLU A 53 45.14 -2.72 -14.20
C GLU A 53 43.69 -2.74 -13.70
N THR A 54 43.18 -3.89 -13.24
CA THR A 54 41.80 -3.98 -12.71
C THR A 54 41.60 -3.09 -11.47
N LEU A 55 42.55 -3.08 -10.53
CA LEU A 55 42.44 -2.28 -9.31
C LEU A 55 42.65 -0.78 -9.55
N LEU A 56 43.44 -0.41 -10.55
CA LEU A 56 43.59 0.98 -11.01
C LEU A 56 42.36 1.45 -11.82
N LEU A 57 41.72 0.57 -12.59
CA LEU A 57 40.45 0.86 -13.26
C LEU A 57 39.32 1.12 -12.26
N ILE A 58 39.23 0.33 -11.18
CA ILE A 58 38.31 0.58 -10.06
C ILE A 58 38.65 1.90 -9.36
N SER A 59 39.93 2.21 -9.20
CA SER A 59 40.38 3.50 -8.65
C SER A 59 39.96 4.68 -9.53
N ARG A 60 39.98 4.53 -10.87
CA ARG A 60 39.45 5.52 -11.83
C ARG A 60 37.92 5.62 -11.84
N HIS A 61 37.19 4.56 -11.43
CA HIS A 61 35.74 4.67 -11.23
C HIS A 61 35.39 5.49 -9.97
N TRP A 62 36.26 5.44 -8.96
CA TRP A 62 36.14 6.29 -7.77
C TRP A 62 36.50 7.75 -8.09
N ASP A 63 37.68 7.96 -8.67
CA ASP A 63 38.21 9.26 -9.11
C ASP A 63 38.57 9.23 -10.61
N PRO A 64 37.68 9.72 -11.51
CA PRO A 64 37.91 9.74 -12.94
C PRO A 64 39.10 10.61 -13.39
N ALA A 65 39.59 11.53 -12.55
CA ALA A 65 40.72 12.41 -12.86
C ALA A 65 42.08 11.79 -12.50
N LEU A 66 42.08 10.60 -11.89
CA LEU A 66 43.28 9.93 -11.39
C LEU A 66 44.28 9.56 -12.50
N ASP A 67 45.47 10.18 -12.47
CA ASP A 67 46.63 9.70 -13.21
C ASP A 67 47.19 8.42 -12.57
N THR A 68 47.27 7.36 -13.37
CA THR A 68 47.75 6.04 -12.94
C THR A 68 49.24 5.82 -13.22
N GLY A 69 49.89 6.65 -14.02
CA GLY A 69 51.30 6.51 -14.39
C GLY A 69 52.26 6.45 -13.18
N PRO A 70 52.22 7.44 -12.26
CA PRO A 70 53.06 7.44 -11.06
C PRO A 70 52.77 6.27 -10.10
N LEU A 71 51.53 5.76 -10.11
CA LEU A 71 51.12 4.61 -9.29
C LEU A 71 51.76 3.31 -9.83
N LYS A 72 51.71 3.10 -11.15
CA LYS A 72 52.38 1.97 -11.82
C LYS A 72 53.89 1.98 -11.57
N GLN A 73 54.56 3.12 -11.78
CA GLN A 73 55.99 3.30 -11.47
C GLN A 73 56.35 3.02 -9.99
N THR A 74 55.40 3.19 -9.07
CA THR A 74 55.61 2.88 -7.65
C THR A 74 55.52 1.37 -7.40
N LEU A 75 54.56 0.69 -8.02
CA LEU A 75 54.48 -0.78 -8.02
C LEU A 75 55.69 -1.42 -8.70
N ASP A 76 56.17 -0.86 -9.81
CA ASP A 76 57.35 -1.36 -10.54
C ASP A 76 58.62 -1.30 -9.66
N ARG A 77 58.82 -0.18 -8.94
CA ARG A 77 59.94 -0.03 -7.99
C ARG A 77 59.88 -1.03 -6.83
N LEU A 78 58.69 -1.29 -6.28
CA LEU A 78 58.51 -2.32 -5.23
C LEU A 78 58.77 -3.72 -5.80
N THR A 79 58.25 -4.00 -6.99
CA THR A 79 58.46 -5.27 -7.71
C THR A 79 59.94 -5.53 -7.94
N GLU A 80 60.70 -4.54 -8.38
CA GLU A 80 62.15 -4.67 -8.63
C GLU A 80 62.97 -4.74 -7.33
N SER A 81 62.53 -4.12 -6.23
CA SER A 81 63.18 -4.32 -4.91
C SER A 81 63.00 -5.76 -4.41
N ALA A 82 61.77 -6.29 -4.49
CA ALA A 82 61.48 -7.68 -4.14
C ALA A 82 62.21 -8.66 -5.06
N ARG A 83 62.14 -8.46 -6.39
CA ARG A 83 62.80 -9.32 -7.39
C ARG A 83 64.30 -9.45 -7.14
N ARG A 84 65.00 -8.35 -6.82
CA ARG A 84 66.44 -8.38 -6.49
C ARG A 84 66.74 -9.13 -5.19
N GLN A 85 65.88 -9.02 -4.18
CA GLN A 85 66.05 -9.73 -2.91
C GLN A 85 65.70 -11.22 -2.99
N LEU A 86 64.85 -11.63 -3.95
CA LEU A 86 64.43 -13.03 -4.16
C LEU A 86 65.40 -13.86 -5.04
N GLN A 87 66.49 -13.29 -5.58
CA GLN A 87 67.37 -13.98 -6.55
C GLN A 87 68.10 -15.22 -5.99
N GLY A 88 68.13 -15.41 -4.67
CA GLY A 88 68.85 -16.49 -3.99
C GLY A 88 68.14 -17.85 -3.88
N HIS A 89 66.98 -18.04 -4.54
CA HIS A 89 66.06 -19.17 -4.28
C HIS A 89 65.68 -19.29 -2.78
N PRO A 90 65.16 -18.21 -2.16
CA PRO A 90 64.79 -18.21 -0.75
C PRO A 90 63.71 -19.26 -0.45
N SER A 91 63.73 -19.78 0.77
CA SER A 91 62.63 -20.61 1.29
C SER A 91 61.30 -19.83 1.27
N PRO A 92 60.14 -20.52 1.35
CA PRO A 92 58.84 -19.88 1.49
C PRO A 92 58.75 -18.86 2.63
N MET A 93 59.36 -19.14 3.79
CA MET A 93 59.37 -18.21 4.93
C MET A 93 60.21 -16.96 4.62
N GLU A 94 61.42 -17.13 4.09
CA GLU A 94 62.28 -16.01 3.68
C GLU A 94 61.62 -15.17 2.57
N THR A 95 60.86 -15.81 1.67
CA THR A 95 60.05 -15.12 0.66
C THR A 95 59.00 -14.21 1.31
N VAL A 96 58.28 -14.70 2.32
CA VAL A 96 57.30 -13.91 3.08
C VAL A 96 57.98 -12.77 3.85
N ASP A 97 59.11 -13.01 4.51
CA ASP A 97 59.87 -11.97 5.23
C ASP A 97 60.46 -10.91 4.29
N ILE A 98 60.91 -11.29 3.08
CA ILE A 98 61.35 -10.34 2.04
C ILE A 98 60.19 -9.46 1.58
N LEU A 99 59.02 -10.02 1.27
CA LEU A 99 57.84 -9.24 0.88
C LEU A 99 57.41 -8.30 2.01
N ARG A 100 57.38 -8.78 3.26
CA ARG A 100 57.12 -7.98 4.46
C ARG A 100 58.08 -6.82 4.60
N LYS A 101 59.38 -7.04 4.42
CA LYS A 101 60.41 -5.99 4.45
C LYS A 101 60.18 -4.96 3.34
N VAL A 102 60.00 -5.40 2.10
CA VAL A 102 59.79 -4.52 0.94
C VAL A 102 58.53 -3.65 1.11
N ILE A 103 57.42 -4.22 1.59
CA ILE A 103 56.18 -3.49 1.78
C ILE A 103 56.25 -2.57 3.02
N HIS A 104 56.52 -3.11 4.21
CA HIS A 104 56.33 -2.38 5.47
C HIS A 104 57.55 -1.59 5.94
N GLN A 105 58.78 -1.99 5.54
CA GLN A 105 60.02 -1.31 5.95
C GLN A 105 60.55 -0.39 4.85
N GLU A 106 60.70 -0.88 3.61
CA GLU A 106 61.21 -0.09 2.48
C GLU A 106 60.13 0.83 1.89
N GLY A 107 58.95 0.27 1.57
CA GLY A 107 57.80 1.04 1.10
C GLY A 107 57.15 1.91 2.18
N GLY A 108 57.20 1.45 3.44
CA GLY A 108 56.62 2.15 4.59
C GLY A 108 55.09 2.06 4.70
N TYR A 109 54.46 1.14 3.96
CA TYR A 109 53.01 0.91 3.99
C TYR A 109 52.59 0.34 5.34
N ARG A 110 51.51 0.87 5.95
CA ARG A 110 50.98 0.41 7.24
C ARG A 110 49.46 0.51 7.27
N TYR A 111 48.86 -0.13 8.29
CA TYR A 111 47.45 0.06 8.61
C TYR A 111 47.14 1.55 8.87
N THR A 112 45.90 1.97 8.61
CA THR A 112 45.47 3.35 8.83
C THR A 112 44.94 3.55 10.24
N ASP A 113 45.56 4.48 10.97
CA ASP A 113 45.21 4.81 12.35
C ASP A 113 44.04 5.82 12.43
N ALA A 114 43.65 6.41 11.29
CA ALA A 114 42.61 7.43 11.19
C ALA A 114 41.25 6.82 10.85
N LEU A 115 40.59 6.23 11.85
CA LEU A 115 39.28 5.58 11.72
C LEU A 115 38.13 6.44 12.27
N ASP A 116 36.96 6.35 11.63
CA ASP A 116 35.68 6.87 12.11
C ASP A 116 35.14 6.03 13.31
N PRO A 117 34.09 6.48 14.02
CA PRO A 117 33.49 5.69 15.10
C PRO A 117 32.88 4.33 14.68
N ALA A 118 32.75 4.09 13.37
CA ALA A 118 32.33 2.81 12.80
C ALA A 118 33.53 1.92 12.37
N GLY A 119 34.76 2.34 12.66
CA GLY A 119 35.99 1.59 12.37
C GLY A 119 36.49 1.70 10.93
N MET A 120 36.01 2.66 10.14
CA MET A 120 36.37 2.82 8.72
C MET A 120 37.29 4.02 8.49
N PRO A 121 38.19 3.99 7.49
CA PRO A 121 39.12 5.09 7.22
C PRO A 121 38.40 6.44 6.99
N VAL A 122 38.83 7.47 7.71
CA VAL A 122 38.31 8.86 7.56
C VAL A 122 38.55 9.40 6.16
N ASN A 123 39.60 8.92 5.49
CA ASN A 123 39.88 9.17 4.08
C ASN A 123 39.40 7.96 3.23
N PRO A 124 38.27 8.05 2.49
CA PRO A 124 37.74 6.92 1.73
C PRO A 124 38.67 6.44 0.61
N ALA A 125 39.60 7.27 0.13
CA ALA A 125 40.59 6.87 -0.87
C ALA A 125 41.52 5.76 -0.34
N GLU A 126 41.77 5.69 0.98
CA GLU A 126 42.59 4.67 1.64
C GLU A 126 41.92 3.28 1.70
N LEU A 127 40.74 3.11 1.09
CA LEU A 127 40.11 1.81 0.84
C LEU A 127 40.39 1.29 -0.58
N PHE A 128 40.95 2.12 -1.46
CA PHE A 128 41.33 1.79 -2.82
C PHE A 128 42.85 1.63 -2.96
N LEU A 129 43.31 1.07 -4.08
CA LEU A 129 44.75 0.91 -4.36
C LEU A 129 45.47 2.26 -4.50
N HIS A 130 44.86 3.24 -5.17
CA HIS A 130 45.49 4.55 -5.39
C HIS A 130 45.78 5.29 -4.08
N GLY A 131 44.81 5.37 -3.16
CA GLY A 131 45.00 6.03 -1.87
C GLY A 131 46.04 5.33 -1.01
N LEU A 132 46.12 3.99 -1.03
CA LEU A 132 47.21 3.25 -0.38
C LEU A 132 48.58 3.63 -0.93
N LEU A 133 48.74 3.65 -2.26
CA LEU A 133 50.01 3.99 -2.91
C LEU A 133 50.43 5.45 -2.70
N GLN A 134 49.47 6.37 -2.58
CA GLN A 134 49.71 7.81 -2.35
C GLN A 134 50.02 8.13 -0.88
N THR A 135 49.24 7.60 0.06
CA THR A 135 49.32 7.94 1.50
C THR A 135 50.25 7.03 2.29
N ARG A 136 50.56 5.83 1.77
CA ARG A 136 51.18 4.70 2.49
C ARG A 136 50.37 4.21 3.70
N ARG A 137 49.05 4.46 3.67
CA ARG A 137 48.06 4.01 4.66
C ARG A 137 46.94 3.25 3.96
N GLY A 138 46.50 2.16 4.58
CA GLY A 138 45.41 1.36 4.03
C GLY A 138 44.74 0.48 5.07
N TYR A 139 43.66 -0.15 4.65
CA TYR A 139 42.88 -1.10 5.44
C TYR A 139 43.31 -2.54 5.14
N CYS A 140 42.73 -3.54 5.82
CA CYS A 140 43.14 -4.94 5.67
C CYS A 140 43.10 -5.46 4.22
N MET A 141 42.04 -5.11 3.48
CA MET A 141 41.82 -5.55 2.10
C MET A 141 42.85 -4.98 1.12
N ASN A 142 43.06 -3.66 1.05
CA ASN A 142 43.96 -3.10 0.04
C ASN A 142 45.45 -3.27 0.39
N LEU A 143 45.83 -3.36 1.68
CA LEU A 143 47.16 -3.84 2.07
C LEU A 143 47.39 -5.28 1.61
N SER A 144 46.39 -6.16 1.77
CA SER A 144 46.44 -7.53 1.25
C SER A 144 46.54 -7.57 -0.29
N LEU A 145 45.82 -6.70 -1.00
CA LEU A 145 45.92 -6.59 -2.46
C LEU A 145 47.33 -6.16 -2.92
N LEU A 146 48.06 -5.33 -2.16
CA LEU A 146 49.44 -4.97 -2.50
C LEU A 146 50.38 -6.19 -2.47
N TYR A 147 50.23 -7.08 -1.47
CA TYR A 147 50.92 -8.36 -1.44
C TYR A 147 50.57 -9.22 -2.66
N LEU A 148 49.28 -9.31 -3.03
CA LEU A 148 48.81 -10.13 -4.16
C LEU A 148 49.26 -9.58 -5.53
N ILE A 149 49.36 -8.26 -5.70
CA ILE A 149 49.96 -7.62 -6.88
C ILE A 149 51.44 -8.00 -7.02
N LEU A 150 52.22 -7.94 -5.93
CA LEU A 150 53.62 -8.40 -5.97
C LEU A 150 53.70 -9.91 -6.22
N GLY A 151 52.80 -10.70 -5.63
CA GLY A 151 52.70 -12.13 -5.89
C GLY A 151 52.50 -12.46 -7.37
N GLU A 152 51.54 -11.81 -8.03
CA GLU A 152 51.31 -11.93 -9.47
C GLU A 152 52.55 -11.53 -10.30
N ARG A 153 53.12 -10.35 -10.03
CA ARG A 153 54.27 -9.80 -10.79
C ARG A 153 55.59 -10.55 -10.59
N LEU A 154 55.66 -11.40 -9.55
CA LEU A 154 56.81 -12.23 -9.19
C LEU A 154 56.53 -13.73 -9.35
N ASN A 155 55.32 -14.11 -9.80
CA ASN A 155 54.86 -15.49 -9.95
C ASN A 155 54.99 -16.33 -8.65
N LEU A 156 54.55 -15.75 -7.52
CA LEU A 156 54.54 -16.39 -6.20
C LEU A 156 53.14 -16.92 -5.85
N PRO A 157 53.01 -18.06 -5.14
CA PRO A 157 51.73 -18.67 -4.80
C PRO A 157 51.05 -17.99 -3.60
N LEU A 158 50.68 -16.72 -3.79
CA LEU A 158 49.92 -15.93 -2.81
C LEU A 158 48.42 -15.94 -3.15
N TYR A 159 47.60 -16.16 -2.14
CA TYR A 159 46.15 -16.22 -2.22
C TYR A 159 45.52 -15.24 -1.23
N GLY A 160 44.43 -14.59 -1.62
CA GLY A 160 43.60 -13.83 -0.68
C GLY A 160 42.76 -14.78 0.16
N VAL A 161 42.55 -14.48 1.44
CA VAL A 161 41.77 -15.33 2.35
C VAL A 161 40.73 -14.48 3.10
N PRO A 162 39.42 -14.76 2.92
CA PRO A 162 38.34 -13.98 3.51
C PRO A 162 37.98 -14.49 4.91
N LEU A 163 37.55 -13.55 5.74
CA LEU A 163 36.96 -13.74 7.06
C LEU A 163 35.78 -12.79 7.21
N PRO A 164 34.87 -12.99 8.18
CA PRO A 164 33.82 -12.03 8.49
C PRO A 164 34.40 -10.65 8.79
N ASN A 165 34.11 -9.66 7.93
CA ASN A 165 34.64 -8.30 7.97
C ASN A 165 36.18 -8.15 7.97
N HIS A 166 36.93 -9.18 7.58
CA HIS A 166 38.41 -9.14 7.53
C HIS A 166 38.97 -9.90 6.34
N PHE A 167 40.21 -9.56 5.94
CA PHE A 167 40.86 -10.17 4.79
C PHE A 167 42.39 -10.16 4.99
N PHE A 168 43.02 -11.30 4.75
CA PHE A 168 44.47 -11.47 4.86
C PHE A 168 45.03 -12.21 3.63
N VAL A 169 46.35 -12.41 3.56
CA VAL A 169 47.02 -13.12 2.47
C VAL A 169 47.64 -14.41 2.98
N ARG A 170 47.62 -15.47 2.19
CA ARG A 170 48.30 -16.74 2.51
C ARG A 170 49.27 -17.10 1.38
N TYR A 171 50.52 -17.37 1.74
CA TYR A 171 51.43 -18.14 0.90
C TYR A 171 51.06 -19.62 1.08
N ASP A 172 50.74 -20.32 -0.01
CA ASP A 172 50.34 -21.74 0.05
C ASP A 172 50.95 -22.52 -1.11
N SER A 173 51.89 -23.43 -0.80
CA SER A 173 52.47 -24.39 -1.73
C SER A 173 52.26 -25.82 -1.23
N PRO A 174 52.49 -26.87 -2.05
CA PRO A 174 52.24 -28.25 -1.65
C PRO A 174 52.94 -28.70 -0.36
N GLU A 175 54.04 -28.05 0.02
CA GLU A 175 54.88 -28.39 1.17
C GLU A 175 54.82 -27.33 2.29
N TYR A 176 54.24 -26.15 2.05
CA TYR A 176 54.37 -25.03 2.98
C TYR A 176 53.22 -24.02 2.92
N ARG A 177 52.69 -23.68 4.10
CA ARG A 177 51.60 -22.71 4.28
C ARG A 177 51.97 -21.67 5.35
N VAL A 178 51.91 -20.38 4.99
CA VAL A 178 52.03 -19.26 5.93
C VAL A 178 50.97 -18.20 5.63
N ASN A 179 50.19 -17.86 6.65
CA ASN A 179 49.31 -16.70 6.61
C ASN A 179 50.10 -15.43 6.92
N ILE A 180 49.71 -14.32 6.31
CA ILE A 180 50.36 -13.02 6.35
C ILE A 180 49.31 -12.00 6.75
N GLU A 181 49.37 -11.55 8.01
CA GLU A 181 48.48 -10.50 8.50
C GLU A 181 49.02 -9.12 8.09
N ALA A 182 48.48 -8.58 7.01
CA ALA A 182 48.93 -7.33 6.41
C ALA A 182 48.66 -6.10 7.32
N THR A 183 47.71 -6.19 8.26
CA THR A 183 47.46 -5.11 9.23
C THR A 183 48.51 -5.07 10.35
N GLU A 184 48.99 -6.23 10.80
CA GLU A 184 50.02 -6.42 11.83
C GLU A 184 51.45 -6.42 11.21
N GLY A 185 51.66 -5.59 10.18
CA GLY A 185 52.97 -5.43 9.52
C GLY A 185 53.53 -6.72 8.89
N GLY A 186 52.65 -7.55 8.33
CA GLY A 186 53.00 -8.80 7.64
C GLY A 186 53.34 -9.96 8.58
N THR A 187 52.90 -9.91 9.84
CA THR A 187 53.18 -10.95 10.85
C THR A 187 52.44 -12.25 10.53
N ALA A 188 53.09 -13.39 10.79
CA ALA A 188 52.51 -14.71 10.54
C ALA A 188 51.71 -15.24 11.72
N PHE A 189 50.51 -15.78 11.46
CA PHE A 189 49.62 -16.38 12.46
C PHE A 189 49.01 -17.69 11.94
N PRO A 190 48.81 -18.72 12.77
CA PRO A 190 48.14 -19.97 12.36
C PRO A 190 46.65 -19.74 12.08
N ASP A 191 45.99 -20.66 11.36
CA ASP A 191 44.54 -20.58 11.09
C ASP A 191 43.71 -20.48 12.40
N SER A 192 44.14 -21.17 13.46
CA SER A 192 43.53 -21.14 14.80
C SER A 192 43.48 -19.77 15.46
N PHE A 193 44.38 -18.83 15.10
CA PHE A 193 44.28 -17.44 15.54
C PHE A 193 43.05 -16.75 14.95
N TYR A 194 42.78 -16.97 13.67
CA TYR A 194 41.65 -16.38 12.96
C TYR A 194 40.32 -17.04 13.36
N GLU A 195 40.30 -18.36 13.54
CA GLU A 195 39.15 -19.10 14.09
C GLU A 195 38.71 -18.49 15.43
N GLN A 196 39.64 -18.31 16.37
CA GLN A 196 39.37 -17.73 17.69
C GLN A 196 38.99 -16.25 17.63
N ARG A 197 39.64 -15.46 16.79
CA ARG A 197 39.43 -14.00 16.69
C ARG A 197 38.13 -13.63 15.98
N PHE A 198 37.70 -14.40 14.98
CA PHE A 198 36.57 -14.09 14.11
C PHE A 198 35.39 -15.06 14.23
N GLY A 199 35.50 -16.12 15.06
CA GLY A 199 34.40 -17.08 15.30
C GLY A 199 34.07 -17.96 14.10
N VAL A 200 35.04 -18.18 13.21
CA VAL A 200 34.89 -18.95 11.97
C VAL A 200 35.16 -20.43 12.24
N THR A 201 34.31 -21.32 11.71
CA THR A 201 34.53 -22.76 11.71
C THR A 201 35.28 -23.22 10.46
N VAL A 202 36.14 -24.24 10.63
CA VAL A 202 36.98 -24.81 9.56
C VAL A 202 36.15 -25.36 8.38
N ASP A 203 34.90 -25.78 8.64
CA ASP A 203 33.98 -26.31 7.63
C ASP A 203 33.38 -25.25 6.69
N SER A 204 33.75 -23.97 6.81
CA SER A 204 33.30 -22.93 5.89
C SER A 204 33.85 -23.17 4.48
N LYS A 205 32.95 -23.31 3.49
CA LYS A 205 33.33 -23.43 2.07
C LYS A 205 33.88 -22.14 1.46
N TYR A 206 33.88 -21.03 2.20
CA TYR A 206 34.31 -19.71 1.73
C TYR A 206 35.32 -19.05 2.67
N PHE A 207 35.03 -18.92 3.97
CA PHE A 207 35.98 -18.35 4.92
C PHE A 207 37.17 -19.28 5.13
N LEU A 208 38.35 -18.73 5.41
CA LEU A 208 39.63 -19.45 5.50
C LEU A 208 40.07 -20.20 4.21
N SER A 209 39.30 -20.13 3.11
CA SER A 209 39.67 -20.73 1.83
C SER A 209 40.58 -19.82 0.99
N ASN A 210 41.45 -20.41 0.17
CA ASN A 210 42.29 -19.65 -0.77
C ASN A 210 41.44 -19.13 -1.92
N LEU A 211 41.41 -17.81 -2.10
CA LEU A 211 40.80 -17.17 -3.25
C LEU A 211 41.86 -16.88 -4.31
N GLY A 212 41.61 -17.42 -5.51
CA GLY A 212 42.28 -16.97 -6.73
C GLY A 212 41.98 -15.51 -7.06
N LYS A 213 42.59 -14.98 -8.13
CA LYS A 213 42.52 -13.57 -8.53
C LYS A 213 41.09 -13.10 -8.72
N LYS A 214 40.26 -13.88 -9.42
CA LYS A 214 38.87 -13.52 -9.70
C LYS A 214 38.03 -13.47 -8.42
N LYS A 215 38.15 -14.47 -7.55
CA LYS A 215 37.43 -14.51 -6.26
C LYS A 215 37.90 -13.44 -5.27
N THR A 216 39.20 -13.10 -5.29
CA THR A 216 39.75 -11.96 -4.53
C THR A 216 39.15 -10.63 -4.99
N LEU A 217 39.06 -10.39 -6.31
CA LEU A 217 38.37 -9.22 -6.85
C LEU A 217 36.89 -9.20 -6.43
N GLY A 218 36.22 -10.36 -6.45
CA GLY A 218 34.87 -10.52 -5.90
C GLY A 218 34.75 -10.08 -4.44
N ALA A 219 35.71 -10.42 -3.58
CA ALA A 219 35.73 -9.99 -2.18
C ALA A 219 35.98 -8.47 -2.06
N TYR A 220 36.93 -7.93 -2.84
CA TYR A 220 37.20 -6.50 -2.90
C TYR A 220 35.98 -5.69 -3.38
N PHE A 221 35.22 -6.18 -4.36
CA PHE A 221 33.99 -5.53 -4.83
C PHE A 221 32.93 -5.36 -3.74
N SER A 222 32.85 -6.26 -2.75
CA SER A 222 31.95 -6.08 -1.60
C SER A 222 32.29 -4.79 -0.83
N ASN A 223 33.58 -4.59 -0.56
CA ASN A 223 34.08 -3.41 0.14
C ASN A 223 33.90 -2.15 -0.70
N VAL A 224 34.24 -2.20 -2.01
CA VAL A 224 34.02 -1.07 -2.93
C VAL A 224 32.54 -0.69 -3.01
N GLY A 225 31.64 -1.67 -3.05
CA GLY A 225 30.20 -1.42 -3.05
C GLY A 225 29.73 -0.67 -1.82
N LEU A 226 30.17 -1.07 -0.62
CA LEU A 226 29.88 -0.37 0.63
C LEU A 226 30.42 1.08 0.62
N VAL A 227 31.62 1.31 0.07
CA VAL A 227 32.22 2.64 -0.03
C VAL A 227 31.46 3.53 -1.03
N MET A 228 31.07 2.99 -2.18
CA MET A 228 30.24 3.70 -3.17
C MET A 228 28.87 4.06 -2.58
N TYR A 229 28.27 3.16 -1.79
CA TYR A 229 27.01 3.43 -1.10
C TYR A 229 27.16 4.58 -0.08
N ARG A 230 28.19 4.54 0.79
CA ARG A 230 28.49 5.62 1.74
C ARG A 230 28.79 6.96 1.04
N ALA A 231 29.35 6.93 -0.17
CA ALA A 231 29.58 8.10 -1.02
C ALA A 231 28.32 8.57 -1.78
N ALA A 232 27.13 8.10 -1.39
CA ALA A 232 25.85 8.40 -2.02
C ALA A 232 25.76 8.04 -3.53
N LYS A 233 26.50 6.98 -3.96
CA LYS A 233 26.46 6.42 -5.33
C LYS A 233 25.79 5.03 -5.34
N PRO A 234 24.48 4.90 -5.02
CA PRO A 234 23.85 3.60 -4.79
C PRO A 234 23.81 2.70 -6.04
N GLN A 235 23.73 3.23 -7.26
CA GLN A 235 23.76 2.42 -8.48
C GLN A 235 25.14 1.78 -8.71
N ALA A 236 26.23 2.51 -8.42
CA ALA A 236 27.57 1.96 -8.45
C ALA A 236 27.78 0.92 -7.34
N ALA A 237 27.19 1.15 -6.16
CA ALA A 237 27.22 0.19 -5.06
C ALA A 237 26.53 -1.13 -5.43
N VAL A 238 25.30 -1.07 -5.97
CA VAL A 238 24.56 -2.24 -6.46
C VAL A 238 25.37 -2.98 -7.52
N PHE A 239 25.91 -2.30 -8.53
CA PHE A 239 26.77 -2.92 -9.54
C PHE A 239 27.94 -3.72 -8.93
N TYR A 240 28.70 -3.12 -8.01
CA TYR A 240 29.84 -3.82 -7.39
C TYR A 240 29.39 -4.99 -6.49
N LEU A 241 28.29 -4.85 -5.76
CA LEU A 241 27.76 -5.92 -4.91
C LEU A 241 27.12 -7.06 -5.72
N GLU A 242 26.52 -6.78 -6.88
CA GLU A 242 26.08 -7.79 -7.84
C GLU A 242 27.27 -8.56 -8.42
N GLN A 243 28.34 -7.88 -8.84
CA GLN A 243 29.58 -8.55 -9.28
C GLN A 243 30.21 -9.39 -8.16
N SER A 244 30.25 -8.85 -6.94
CA SER A 244 30.72 -9.56 -5.74
C SER A 244 29.92 -10.84 -5.48
N ALA A 245 28.59 -10.74 -5.45
CA ALA A 245 27.68 -11.84 -5.20
C ALA A 245 27.55 -12.82 -6.39
N SER A 246 27.94 -12.42 -7.59
CA SER A 246 28.05 -13.30 -8.77
C SER A 246 29.31 -14.17 -8.68
N ILE A 247 30.45 -13.56 -8.36
CA ILE A 247 31.76 -14.23 -8.23
C ILE A 247 31.84 -15.10 -6.97
N ASN A 248 31.36 -14.57 -5.84
CA ASN A 248 31.37 -15.21 -4.53
C ASN A 248 29.93 -15.42 -4.02
N PRO A 249 29.17 -16.38 -4.59
CA PRO A 249 27.75 -16.57 -4.28
C PRO A 249 27.45 -17.05 -2.85
N GLN A 250 28.48 -17.34 -2.05
CA GLN A 250 28.39 -17.68 -0.63
C GLN A 250 28.85 -16.52 0.30
N SER A 251 29.18 -15.34 -0.25
CA SER A 251 29.52 -14.17 0.57
C SER A 251 28.26 -13.57 1.19
N ILE A 252 28.00 -13.95 2.44
CA ILE A 252 26.89 -13.45 3.25
C ILE A 252 26.94 -11.93 3.39
N ASP A 253 28.14 -11.35 3.58
CA ASP A 253 28.34 -9.91 3.71
C ASP A 253 27.93 -9.15 2.44
N ALA A 254 28.35 -9.62 1.25
CA ALA A 254 27.97 -9.01 -0.02
C ALA A 254 26.45 -9.11 -0.27
N LEU A 255 25.86 -10.26 0.02
CA LEU A 255 24.43 -10.51 -0.15
C LEU A 255 23.56 -9.70 0.83
N ASN A 256 24.00 -9.57 2.08
CA ASN A 256 23.34 -8.72 3.08
C ASN A 256 23.44 -7.24 2.70
N ASN A 257 24.62 -6.76 2.30
CA ASN A 257 24.79 -5.37 1.86
C ASN A 257 23.93 -5.06 0.63
N LEU A 258 23.88 -5.98 -0.35
CA LEU A 258 23.00 -5.86 -1.51
C LEU A 258 21.51 -5.83 -1.11
N GLY A 259 21.09 -6.74 -0.22
CA GLY A 259 19.72 -6.79 0.31
C GLY A 259 19.32 -5.53 1.06
N ASN A 260 20.22 -4.99 1.91
CA ASN A 260 20.01 -3.74 2.66
C ASN A 260 19.77 -2.57 1.69
N ILE A 261 20.66 -2.40 0.70
CA ILE A 261 20.58 -1.31 -0.27
C ILE A 261 19.31 -1.42 -1.12
N TYR A 262 18.92 -2.61 -1.60
CA TYR A 262 17.64 -2.78 -2.28
C TYR A 262 16.44 -2.46 -1.36
N SER A 263 16.51 -2.79 -0.06
CA SER A 263 15.45 -2.46 0.92
C SER A 263 15.26 -0.95 1.05
N GLU A 264 16.36 -0.21 1.15
CA GLU A 264 16.33 1.27 1.22
C GLU A 264 15.84 1.91 -0.07
N LEU A 265 16.22 1.34 -1.21
CA LEU A 265 15.68 1.70 -2.53
C LEU A 265 14.21 1.27 -2.73
N LYS A 266 13.58 0.65 -1.72
CA LYS A 266 12.21 0.09 -1.74
C LYS A 266 11.98 -0.97 -2.83
N GLN A 267 13.05 -1.62 -3.25
CA GLN A 267 13.04 -2.75 -4.18
C GLN A 267 12.89 -4.04 -3.38
N HIS A 268 11.66 -4.31 -2.94
CA HIS A 268 11.39 -5.41 -2.01
C HIS A 268 11.75 -6.80 -2.58
N ASP A 269 11.42 -7.10 -3.83
CA ASP A 269 11.72 -8.44 -4.40
C ASP A 269 13.22 -8.70 -4.57
N PRO A 270 14.05 -7.79 -5.13
CA PRO A 270 15.50 -7.94 -5.13
C PRO A 270 16.11 -8.03 -3.72
N SER A 271 15.58 -7.26 -2.76
CA SER A 271 16.02 -7.29 -1.35
C SER A 271 15.78 -8.66 -0.71
N ILE A 272 14.55 -9.16 -0.80
CA ILE A 272 14.15 -10.49 -0.32
C ILE A 272 15.02 -11.57 -0.97
N HIS A 273 15.21 -11.51 -2.29
CA HIS A 273 16.01 -12.49 -3.01
C HIS A 273 17.49 -12.49 -2.57
N ALA A 274 18.07 -11.33 -2.30
CA ALA A 274 19.45 -11.23 -1.79
C ALA A 274 19.59 -11.84 -0.39
N TYR A 275 18.66 -11.55 0.53
CA TYR A 275 18.66 -12.17 1.87
C TYR A 275 18.38 -13.68 1.83
N GLU A 276 17.47 -14.16 0.98
CA GLU A 276 17.23 -15.60 0.81
C GLU A 276 18.48 -16.33 0.29
N ARG A 277 19.28 -15.68 -0.57
CA ARG A 277 20.59 -16.20 -0.98
C ARG A 277 21.59 -16.20 0.17
N ALA A 278 21.61 -15.17 1.02
CA ALA A 278 22.46 -15.14 2.21
C ALA A 278 22.09 -16.27 3.20
N LEU A 279 20.80 -16.53 3.45
CA LEU A 279 20.35 -17.62 4.31
C LEU A 279 20.58 -19.02 3.72
N LYS A 280 20.75 -19.16 2.39
CA LYS A 280 21.23 -20.42 1.80
C LYS A 280 22.71 -20.70 2.08
N ALA A 281 23.51 -19.66 2.40
CA ALA A 281 24.90 -19.80 2.81
C ALA A 281 25.04 -19.98 4.33
N ASP A 282 24.27 -19.22 5.13
CA ASP A 282 24.17 -19.36 6.58
C ASP A 282 22.70 -19.24 7.04
N PRO A 283 21.99 -20.37 7.24
CA PRO A 283 20.60 -20.38 7.71
C PRO A 283 20.41 -19.81 9.12
N GLY A 284 21.48 -19.70 9.91
CA GLY A 284 21.47 -19.19 11.28
C GLY A 284 21.78 -17.69 11.40
N ASN A 285 21.93 -16.97 10.29
CA ASN A 285 22.38 -15.59 10.34
C ASN A 285 21.32 -14.65 10.94
N PHE A 286 21.50 -14.26 12.21
CA PHE A 286 20.58 -13.39 12.93
C PHE A 286 20.26 -12.08 12.18
N SER A 287 21.28 -11.41 11.64
CA SER A 287 21.13 -10.13 10.95
C SER A 287 20.32 -10.28 9.65
N THR A 288 20.62 -11.32 8.86
CA THR A 288 19.85 -11.64 7.65
C THR A 288 18.41 -12.04 7.97
N LEU A 289 18.18 -12.89 8.98
CA LEU A 289 16.83 -13.29 9.40
C LEU A 289 15.98 -12.10 9.83
N TYR A 290 16.54 -11.19 10.63
CA TYR A 290 15.86 -9.96 11.02
C TYR A 290 15.57 -9.08 9.80
N ASN A 291 16.55 -8.79 8.96
CA ASN A 291 16.37 -7.90 7.80
C ASN A 291 15.41 -8.48 6.75
N LEU A 292 15.43 -9.79 6.51
CA LEU A 292 14.43 -10.49 5.69
C LEU A 292 13.03 -10.39 6.31
N GLY A 293 12.93 -10.52 7.63
CA GLY A 293 11.69 -10.30 8.37
C GLY A 293 11.13 -8.89 8.23
N VAL A 294 11.99 -7.86 8.24
CA VAL A 294 11.61 -6.47 7.94
C VAL A 294 11.14 -6.34 6.49
N ALA A 295 11.91 -6.82 5.52
CA ALA A 295 11.58 -6.73 4.10
C ALA A 295 10.25 -7.43 3.76
N TYR A 296 9.97 -8.59 4.36
CA TYR A 296 8.67 -9.26 4.25
C TYR A 296 7.53 -8.50 4.95
N SER A 297 7.81 -7.80 6.06
CA SER A 297 6.80 -6.95 6.71
C SER A 297 6.47 -5.71 5.89
N GLU A 298 7.43 -5.16 5.14
CA GLU A 298 7.24 -3.99 4.28
C GLU A 298 6.56 -4.34 2.96
N SER A 299 6.84 -5.52 2.38
CA SER A 299 6.13 -6.02 1.18
C SER A 299 4.73 -6.57 1.45
N GLY A 300 4.30 -6.62 2.72
CA GLY A 300 2.98 -7.13 3.12
C GLY A 300 2.89 -8.66 3.26
N ALA A 301 4.00 -9.38 3.09
CA ALA A 301 4.09 -10.84 3.27
C ALA A 301 4.17 -11.23 4.76
N LEU A 302 3.17 -10.83 5.55
CA LEU A 302 3.19 -10.88 7.02
C LEU A 302 3.48 -12.27 7.61
N ASP A 303 2.96 -13.34 7.00
CA ASP A 303 3.16 -14.71 7.50
C ASP A 303 4.63 -15.16 7.35
N LYS A 304 5.32 -14.70 6.29
CA LYS A 304 6.76 -14.94 6.12
C LYS A 304 7.60 -14.06 7.05
N ALA A 305 7.17 -12.81 7.25
CA ALA A 305 7.80 -11.89 8.20
C ALA A 305 7.78 -12.45 9.63
N GLU A 306 6.63 -12.99 10.06
CA GLU A 306 6.45 -13.66 11.34
C GLU A 306 7.45 -14.79 11.55
N VAL A 307 7.59 -15.70 10.58
CA VAL A 307 8.52 -16.84 10.68
C VAL A 307 9.98 -16.37 10.80
N ALA A 308 10.43 -15.46 9.93
CA ALA A 308 11.81 -14.98 9.93
C ALA A 308 12.14 -14.19 11.22
N LEU A 309 11.22 -13.35 11.70
CA LEU A 309 11.39 -12.60 12.95
C LEU A 309 11.33 -13.51 14.19
N LEU A 310 10.50 -14.56 14.19
CA LEU A 310 10.47 -15.56 15.26
C LEU A 310 11.80 -16.32 15.36
N GLN A 311 12.40 -16.71 14.22
CA GLN A 311 13.74 -17.30 14.17
C GLN A 311 14.80 -16.32 14.69
N ALA A 312 14.74 -15.04 14.30
CA ALA A 312 15.66 -14.02 14.79
C ALA A 312 15.59 -13.83 16.31
N VAL A 313 14.39 -13.77 16.91
CA VAL A 313 14.26 -13.68 18.39
C VAL A 313 14.52 -15.01 19.11
N GLN A 314 14.46 -16.16 18.44
CA GLN A 314 14.92 -17.42 19.02
C GLN A 314 16.45 -17.42 19.19
N ILE A 315 17.19 -16.83 18.24
CA ILE A 315 18.65 -16.68 18.30
C ILE A 315 19.06 -15.57 19.27
N ASN A 316 18.35 -14.43 19.27
CA ASN A 316 18.60 -13.31 20.19
C ASN A 316 17.33 -12.86 20.92
N PRO A 317 16.94 -13.53 22.03
CA PRO A 317 15.70 -13.25 22.77
C PRO A 317 15.62 -11.90 23.50
N ARG A 318 16.66 -11.06 23.39
CA ARG A 318 16.70 -9.71 23.98
C ARG A 318 16.66 -8.59 22.94
N PHE A 319 16.57 -8.91 21.65
CA PHE A 319 16.56 -7.91 20.58
C PHE A 319 15.17 -7.27 20.41
N THR A 320 14.97 -6.11 21.06
CA THR A 320 13.64 -5.48 21.19
C THR A 320 12.97 -5.16 19.87
N ARG A 321 13.74 -4.70 18.87
CA ARG A 321 13.20 -4.23 17.58
C ARG A 321 12.47 -5.32 16.79
N ALA A 322 12.91 -6.58 16.89
CA ALA A 322 12.17 -7.70 16.30
C ALA A 322 10.87 -8.01 17.06
N HIS A 323 10.87 -7.93 18.41
CA HIS A 323 9.65 -8.07 19.19
C HIS A 323 8.64 -6.94 18.92
N GLU A 324 9.09 -5.70 18.72
CA GLU A 324 8.24 -4.55 18.37
C GLU A 324 7.51 -4.77 17.03
N ILE A 325 8.21 -5.30 16.01
CA ILE A 325 7.61 -5.63 14.71
C ILE A 325 6.66 -6.83 14.83
N LEU A 326 7.05 -7.88 15.56
CA LEU A 326 6.16 -9.03 15.85
C LEU A 326 4.87 -8.62 16.55
N VAL A 327 4.91 -7.69 17.52
CA VAL A 327 3.69 -7.15 18.16
C VAL A 327 2.78 -6.47 17.14
N ARG A 328 3.34 -5.73 16.17
CA ARG A 328 2.57 -5.08 15.10
C ARG A 328 1.91 -6.10 14.18
N ILE A 329 2.68 -7.08 13.70
CA ILE A 329 2.20 -8.18 12.84
C ILE A 329 1.08 -8.97 13.55
N PHE A 330 1.32 -9.37 14.80
CA PHE A 330 0.34 -10.12 15.59
C PHE A 330 -0.96 -9.34 15.84
N ARG A 331 -0.90 -8.03 16.09
CA ARG A 331 -2.13 -7.21 16.22
C ARG A 331 -2.88 -7.10 14.90
N GLN A 332 -2.17 -6.92 13.78
CA GLN A 332 -2.78 -6.87 12.44
C GLN A 332 -3.45 -8.19 12.05
N GLN A 333 -2.81 -9.33 12.33
CA GLN A 333 -3.38 -10.68 12.14
C GLN A 333 -4.39 -11.09 13.23
N ARG A 334 -4.78 -10.20 14.17
CA ARG A 334 -5.63 -10.50 15.34
C ARG A 334 -5.11 -11.62 16.29
N LYS A 335 -3.82 -11.97 16.24
CA LYS A 335 -3.12 -12.88 17.17
C LYS A 335 -2.80 -12.18 18.51
N LEU A 336 -3.82 -11.66 19.17
CA LEU A 336 -3.69 -10.72 20.30
C LEU A 336 -2.97 -11.31 21.53
N VAL A 337 -3.12 -12.61 21.79
CA VAL A 337 -2.39 -13.29 22.88
C VAL A 337 -0.88 -13.25 22.63
N SER A 338 -0.42 -13.53 21.41
CA SER A 338 0.98 -13.47 21.01
C SER A 338 1.53 -12.03 21.13
N ALA A 339 0.75 -11.04 20.69
CA ALA A 339 1.10 -9.63 20.88
C ALA A 339 1.29 -9.27 22.37
N LEU A 340 0.37 -9.70 23.25
CA LEU A 340 0.47 -9.44 24.69
C LEU A 340 1.66 -10.17 25.34
N LEU A 341 2.02 -11.38 24.89
CA LEU A 341 3.20 -12.10 25.35
C LEU A 341 4.50 -11.38 24.95
N HIS A 342 4.60 -10.90 23.71
CA HIS A 342 5.76 -10.13 23.24
C HIS A 342 5.87 -8.77 23.93
N LEU A 343 4.76 -8.08 24.19
CA LEU A 343 4.74 -6.85 25.00
C LEU A 343 5.17 -7.10 26.46
N LYS A 344 4.73 -8.21 27.08
CA LYS A 344 5.20 -8.61 28.42
C LYS A 344 6.70 -8.88 28.45
N LEU A 345 7.26 -9.47 27.39
CA LEU A 345 8.70 -9.69 27.26
C LEU A 345 9.45 -8.36 27.05
N LEU A 346 8.96 -7.48 26.18
CA LEU A 346 9.50 -6.13 25.99
C LEU A 346 9.54 -5.34 27.31
N ASN A 347 8.47 -5.36 28.12
CA ASN A 347 8.44 -4.72 29.44
C ASN A 347 9.38 -5.39 30.48
N ARG A 348 9.81 -6.65 30.28
CA ARG A 348 10.87 -7.27 31.09
C ARG A 348 12.27 -6.83 30.65
N ILE A 349 12.50 -6.67 29.34
CA ILE A 349 13.78 -6.22 28.77
C ILE A 349 13.99 -4.72 29.04
N GLN A 350 12.93 -3.93 28.95
CA GLN A 350 12.89 -2.48 29.12
C GLN A 350 11.80 -2.07 30.13
N PRO A 351 12.02 -2.31 31.45
CA PRO A 351 11.05 -1.96 32.48
C PRO A 351 10.82 -0.45 32.60
N GLY A 352 9.61 -0.06 33.00
CA GLY A 352 9.25 1.34 33.25
C GLY A 352 8.84 2.15 32.02
N GLN A 353 8.92 1.59 30.81
CA GLN A 353 8.41 2.27 29.62
C GLN A 353 6.88 2.31 29.60
N LEU A 354 6.32 3.48 29.89
CA LEU A 354 4.88 3.75 29.83
C LEU A 354 4.26 3.35 28.47
N ARG A 355 4.98 3.53 27.35
CA ARG A 355 4.45 3.19 26.02
C ARG A 355 4.10 1.70 25.88
N ILE A 356 5.04 0.82 26.24
CA ILE A 356 4.82 -0.64 26.20
C ILE A 356 3.66 -1.01 27.14
N GLN A 357 3.57 -0.37 28.31
CA GLN A 357 2.48 -0.59 29.27
C GLN A 357 1.12 -0.13 28.70
N LEU A 358 1.02 1.02 28.05
CA LEU A 358 -0.20 1.47 27.35
C LEU A 358 -0.60 0.54 26.21
N ASP A 359 0.37 0.05 25.42
CA ASP A 359 0.12 -0.91 24.36
C ASP A 359 -0.36 -2.27 24.93
N MET A 360 0.12 -2.71 26.10
CA MET A 360 -0.42 -3.90 26.80
C MET A 360 -1.89 -3.71 27.18
N GLY A 361 -2.25 -2.58 27.79
CA GLY A 361 -3.64 -2.28 28.13
C GLY A 361 -4.54 -2.18 26.90
N THR A 362 -4.02 -1.62 25.80
CA THR A 362 -4.73 -1.53 24.52
C THR A 362 -4.96 -2.91 23.89
N VAL A 363 -3.99 -3.84 23.95
CA VAL A 363 -4.21 -5.22 23.48
C VAL A 363 -5.24 -5.96 24.35
N ILE A 364 -5.30 -5.71 25.66
CA ILE A 364 -6.36 -6.26 26.53
C ILE A 364 -7.74 -5.74 26.11
N LEU A 365 -7.87 -4.46 25.71
CA LEU A 365 -9.10 -3.93 25.10
C LEU A 365 -9.43 -4.59 23.76
N GLU A 366 -8.44 -4.80 22.89
CA GLU A 366 -8.64 -5.47 21.60
C GLU A 366 -9.13 -6.92 21.76
N MET A 367 -8.81 -7.58 22.89
CA MET A 367 -9.32 -8.90 23.30
C MET A 367 -10.75 -8.86 23.89
N GLY A 368 -11.40 -7.69 23.93
CA GLY A 368 -12.73 -7.50 24.51
C GLY A 368 -12.77 -7.42 26.04
N GLN A 369 -11.62 -7.45 26.72
CA GLN A 369 -11.52 -7.51 28.18
C GLN A 369 -11.52 -6.11 28.81
N ALA A 370 -12.60 -5.35 28.60
CA ALA A 370 -12.72 -3.93 28.96
C ALA A 370 -12.43 -3.64 30.44
N ASP A 371 -13.02 -4.41 31.35
CA ASP A 371 -12.89 -4.18 32.80
C ASP A 371 -11.47 -4.49 33.31
N LEU A 372 -10.83 -5.53 32.76
CA LEU A 372 -9.44 -5.86 33.07
C LEU A 372 -8.48 -4.77 32.57
N ALA A 373 -8.74 -4.22 31.38
CA ALA A 373 -7.97 -3.10 30.85
C ALA A 373 -8.15 -1.84 31.70
N LEU A 374 -9.37 -1.51 32.14
CA LEU A 374 -9.62 -0.41 33.06
C LEU A 374 -8.86 -0.58 34.38
N HIS A 375 -8.98 -1.73 35.04
CA HIS A 375 -8.24 -2.01 36.27
C HIS A 375 -6.71 -1.85 36.09
N TYR A 376 -6.21 -2.30 34.92
CA TYR A 376 -4.82 -2.13 34.55
C TYR A 376 -4.46 -0.65 34.32
N PHE A 377 -5.26 0.13 33.60
CA PHE A 377 -5.04 1.57 33.41
C PHE A 377 -5.14 2.36 34.72
N GLU A 378 -6.07 2.04 35.62
CA GLU A 378 -6.14 2.63 36.97
C GLU A 378 -4.86 2.36 37.79
N SER A 379 -4.22 1.20 37.60
CA SER A 379 -2.92 0.90 38.20
C SER A 379 -1.78 1.72 37.58
N LEU A 380 -1.85 2.00 36.27
CA LEU A 380 -0.91 2.89 35.58
C LEU A 380 -1.13 4.36 35.99
N GLN A 381 -2.37 4.81 36.14
CA GLN A 381 -2.72 6.17 36.55
C GLN A 381 -2.15 6.47 37.95
N ARG A 382 -2.23 5.52 38.88
CA ARG A 382 -1.61 5.63 40.21
C ARG A 382 -0.08 5.72 40.16
N ARG A 383 0.57 5.08 39.18
CA ARG A 383 2.04 5.10 39.01
C ARG A 383 2.53 6.33 38.23
N TYR A 384 1.75 6.79 37.26
CA TYR A 384 2.05 7.91 36.37
C TYR A 384 0.90 8.93 36.38
N PRO A 385 0.62 9.62 37.51
CA PRO A 385 -0.56 10.48 37.65
C PRO A 385 -0.57 11.68 36.69
N GLN A 386 0.59 12.06 36.13
CA GLN A 386 0.71 13.13 35.13
C GLN A 386 0.58 12.63 33.67
N ALA A 387 0.53 11.31 33.44
CA ALA A 387 0.46 10.74 32.09
C ALA A 387 -0.94 10.89 31.50
N ILE A 388 -1.09 11.87 30.59
CA ILE A 388 -2.36 12.20 29.94
C ILE A 388 -2.87 10.99 29.13
N GLU A 389 -1.98 10.24 28.47
CA GLU A 389 -2.34 9.09 27.62
C GLU A 389 -3.03 7.95 28.39
N VAL A 390 -2.81 7.82 29.70
CA VAL A 390 -3.56 6.85 30.54
C VAL A 390 -5.02 7.27 30.67
N ASN A 391 -5.26 8.56 30.92
CA ASN A 391 -6.59 9.13 31.09
C ASN A 391 -7.37 9.14 29.76
N GLU A 392 -6.69 9.35 28.62
CA GLU A 392 -7.28 9.15 27.29
C GLU A 392 -7.85 7.74 27.14
N ARG A 393 -7.04 6.71 27.43
CA ARG A 393 -7.46 5.30 27.34
C ARG A 393 -8.60 4.98 28.30
N MET A 394 -8.61 5.55 29.51
CA MET A 394 -9.72 5.37 30.46
C MET A 394 -11.00 6.07 29.98
N ALA A 395 -10.90 7.31 29.47
CA ALA A 395 -12.02 8.07 28.94
C ALA A 395 -12.72 7.33 27.79
N ASP A 396 -11.93 6.80 26.84
CA ASP A 396 -12.42 6.01 25.71
C ASP A 396 -13.23 4.79 26.15
N VAL A 397 -12.76 4.07 27.19
CA VAL A 397 -13.39 2.82 27.64
C VAL A 397 -14.66 3.11 28.45
N TYR A 398 -14.62 4.06 29.38
CA TYR A 398 -15.83 4.47 30.12
C TYR A 398 -16.90 5.01 29.16
N PHE A 399 -16.51 5.78 28.13
CA PHE A 399 -17.45 6.24 27.10
C PHE A 399 -18.09 5.08 26.33
N LYS A 400 -17.28 4.10 25.87
CA LYS A 400 -17.78 2.91 25.15
C LYS A 400 -18.68 2.02 26.01
N GLN A 401 -18.40 1.91 27.31
CA GLN A 401 -19.24 1.22 28.29
C GLN A 401 -20.49 2.03 28.71
N LYS A 402 -20.62 3.29 28.26
CA LYS A 402 -21.65 4.26 28.68
C LYS A 402 -21.63 4.60 30.18
N ASP A 403 -20.48 4.42 30.85
CA ASP A 403 -20.21 4.98 32.18
C ASP A 403 -19.90 6.48 32.04
N TYR A 404 -20.94 7.23 31.68
CA TYR A 404 -20.85 8.66 31.44
C TYR A 404 -20.34 9.46 32.66
N PRO A 405 -20.69 9.14 33.93
CA PRO A 405 -20.12 9.83 35.08
C PRO A 405 -18.59 9.75 35.13
N LYS A 406 -17.99 8.56 34.95
CA LYS A 406 -16.53 8.43 34.94
C LYS A 406 -15.92 9.03 33.67
N ALA A 407 -16.57 8.88 32.51
CA ALA A 407 -16.11 9.50 31.27
C ALA A 407 -16.04 11.03 31.40
N ILE A 408 -17.05 11.68 31.99
CA ILE A 408 -17.06 13.14 32.27
C ILE A 408 -15.86 13.54 33.13
N VAL A 409 -15.53 12.78 34.18
CA VAL A 409 -14.36 13.06 35.02
C VAL A 409 -13.05 12.97 34.22
N GLN A 410 -12.88 11.94 33.38
CA GLN A 410 -11.68 11.81 32.56
C GLN A 410 -11.59 12.91 31.50
N TYR A 411 -12.66 13.20 30.74
CA TYR A 411 -12.64 14.27 29.74
C TYR A 411 -12.49 15.66 30.37
N GLY A 412 -13.01 15.90 31.57
CA GLY A 412 -12.74 17.10 32.36
C GLY A 412 -11.25 17.27 32.66
N TYR A 413 -10.60 16.22 33.18
CA TYR A 413 -9.16 16.23 33.40
C TYR A 413 -8.34 16.46 32.12
N LEU A 414 -8.73 15.82 31.00
CA LEU A 414 -8.09 16.03 29.70
C LEU A 414 -8.24 17.48 29.20
N ILE A 415 -9.37 18.12 29.47
CA ILE A 415 -9.60 19.55 29.17
C ILE A 415 -8.73 20.45 30.05
N ASP A 416 -8.63 20.18 31.34
CA ASP A 416 -7.83 20.98 32.28
C ASP A 416 -6.33 20.93 31.97
N ARG A 417 -5.85 19.79 31.42
CA ARG A 417 -4.45 19.64 30.97
C ARG A 417 -4.19 20.13 29.55
N ALA A 418 -5.17 20.05 28.66
CA ALA A 418 -5.04 20.46 27.25
C ALA A 418 -6.23 21.35 26.83
N PRO A 419 -6.33 22.60 27.34
CA PRO A 419 -7.50 23.46 27.14
C PRO A 419 -7.70 23.92 25.69
N GLY A 420 -6.69 23.79 24.81
CA GLY A 420 -6.84 24.02 23.37
C GLY A 420 -7.41 22.82 22.58
N SER A 421 -7.56 21.65 23.21
CA SER A 421 -8.03 20.43 22.55
C SER A 421 -9.56 20.43 22.38
N ILE A 422 -10.03 21.07 21.32
CA ILE A 422 -11.46 21.11 20.95
C ILE A 422 -12.11 19.72 20.88
N ALA A 423 -11.37 18.67 20.52
CA ALA A 423 -11.88 17.29 20.46
C ALA A 423 -12.44 16.82 21.82
N ASN A 424 -11.75 17.13 22.92
CA ASN A 424 -12.19 16.77 24.27
C ASN A 424 -13.49 17.50 24.64
N TYR A 425 -13.65 18.76 24.22
CA TYR A 425 -14.89 19.52 24.42
C TYR A 425 -16.05 19.01 23.56
N ILE A 426 -15.80 18.65 22.29
CA ILE A 426 -16.81 18.03 21.41
C ILE A 426 -17.31 16.73 22.04
N GLN A 427 -16.39 15.87 22.47
CA GLN A 427 -16.70 14.57 23.06
C GLN A 427 -17.43 14.71 24.40
N LEU A 428 -17.01 15.64 25.26
CA LEU A 428 -17.73 15.95 26.51
C LEU A 428 -19.12 16.53 26.23
N GLY A 429 -19.24 17.43 25.26
CA GLY A 429 -20.53 17.96 24.80
C GLY A 429 -21.47 16.85 24.32
N TRP A 430 -20.96 15.89 23.55
CA TRP A 430 -21.72 14.70 23.13
C TRP A 430 -22.20 13.87 24.32
N ILE A 431 -21.37 13.66 25.34
CA ILE A 431 -21.77 12.95 26.57
C ILE A 431 -22.89 13.71 27.33
N HIS A 432 -22.85 15.04 27.37
CA HIS A 432 -23.94 15.84 27.96
C HIS A 432 -25.23 15.73 27.13
N TYR A 433 -25.17 15.71 25.80
CA TYR A 433 -26.33 15.42 24.93
C TYR A 433 -26.92 14.02 25.21
N GLN A 434 -26.08 12.99 25.28
CA GLN A 434 -26.52 11.61 25.57
C GLN A 434 -27.19 11.48 26.95
N THR A 435 -26.72 12.25 27.94
CA THR A 435 -27.35 12.33 29.28
C THR A 435 -28.51 13.32 29.37
N GLY A 436 -28.95 13.92 28.24
CA GLY A 436 -30.13 14.80 28.16
C GLY A 436 -29.89 16.27 28.50
N GLN A 437 -28.66 16.69 28.76
CA GLN A 437 -28.28 18.04 29.15
C GLN A 437 -27.90 18.90 27.92
N VAL A 438 -28.85 19.12 27.01
CA VAL A 438 -28.58 19.76 25.69
C VAL A 438 -28.06 21.21 25.82
N ALA A 439 -28.63 22.02 26.72
CA ALA A 439 -28.08 23.35 27.02
C ALA A 439 -26.59 23.30 27.43
N ARG A 440 -26.16 22.25 28.16
CA ARG A 440 -24.78 22.06 28.60
C ARG A 440 -23.87 21.56 27.47
N SER A 441 -24.38 20.77 26.52
CA SER A 441 -23.61 20.36 25.34
C SER A 441 -23.27 21.57 24.46
N ILE A 442 -24.20 22.52 24.27
CA ILE A 442 -23.93 23.79 23.58
C ILE A 442 -22.82 24.58 24.28
N GLU A 443 -22.94 24.81 25.59
CA GLU A 443 -21.98 25.60 26.36
C GLU A 443 -20.55 25.06 26.25
N ILE A 444 -20.40 23.73 26.41
CA ILE A 444 -19.10 23.06 26.39
C ILE A 444 -18.50 23.07 24.98
N THR A 445 -19.29 22.79 23.94
CA THR A 445 -18.80 22.83 22.55
C THR A 445 -18.42 24.27 22.13
N LEU A 446 -19.18 25.29 22.55
CA LEU A 446 -18.80 26.70 22.35
C LEU A 446 -17.51 27.07 23.11
N LYS A 447 -17.31 26.57 24.33
CA LYS A 447 -16.06 26.79 25.09
C LYS A 447 -14.86 26.20 24.36
N GLY A 448 -14.98 24.98 23.85
CA GLY A 448 -13.94 24.34 23.04
C GLY A 448 -13.64 25.07 21.75
N LEU A 449 -14.66 25.53 21.03
CA LEU A 449 -14.51 26.30 19.80
C LEU A 449 -13.80 27.64 20.02
N ARG A 450 -14.04 28.31 21.16
CA ARG A 450 -13.34 29.56 21.54
C ARG A 450 -11.88 29.35 21.93
N ALA A 451 -11.54 28.16 22.43
CA ALA A 451 -10.18 27.80 22.86
C ALA A 451 -9.34 27.17 21.73
N ALA A 452 -9.95 26.82 20.60
CA ALA A 452 -9.29 26.21 19.46
C ALA A 452 -8.38 27.19 18.69
N ALA A 453 -7.31 26.65 18.11
CA ALA A 453 -6.49 27.39 17.14
C ALA A 453 -7.29 27.76 15.88
N ARG A 454 -6.89 28.84 15.19
CA ARG A 454 -7.60 29.42 14.02
C ARG A 454 -7.85 28.44 12.87
N GLN A 455 -7.05 27.38 12.75
CA GLN A 455 -7.28 26.26 11.85
C GLN A 455 -7.19 24.98 12.68
N ASN A 456 -8.30 24.25 12.80
CA ASN A 456 -8.35 22.99 13.53
C ASN A 456 -9.27 22.01 12.80
N ARG A 457 -8.79 20.78 12.56
CA ARG A 457 -9.52 19.73 11.80
C ARG A 457 -10.90 19.37 12.36
N PHE A 458 -11.14 19.61 13.64
CA PHE A 458 -12.40 19.31 14.31
C PHE A 458 -13.41 20.47 14.30
N THR A 459 -13.07 21.60 13.68
CA THR A 459 -13.92 22.81 13.66
C THR A 459 -15.26 22.54 12.97
N THR A 460 -15.25 21.83 11.84
CA THR A 460 -16.47 21.41 11.12
C THR A 460 -17.37 20.55 12.00
N LEU A 461 -16.80 19.57 12.72
CA LEU A 461 -17.54 18.71 13.65
C LEU A 461 -18.16 19.51 14.82
N ALA A 462 -17.45 20.52 15.34
CA ALA A 462 -18.01 21.43 16.34
C ALA A 462 -19.20 22.23 15.78
N TYR A 463 -19.13 22.69 14.53
CA TYR A 463 -20.24 23.39 13.86
C TYR A 463 -21.45 22.48 13.64
N MET A 464 -21.23 21.23 13.20
CA MET A 464 -22.28 20.22 13.03
C MET A 464 -23.01 19.95 14.36
N ASN A 465 -22.26 19.67 15.43
CA ASN A 465 -22.81 19.42 16.76
C ASN A 465 -23.56 20.65 17.31
N LEU A 466 -23.02 21.86 17.15
CA LEU A 466 -23.70 23.09 17.57
C LEU A 466 -25.01 23.30 16.81
N GLY A 467 -25.00 23.14 15.48
CA GLY A 467 -26.20 23.22 14.65
C GLY A 467 -27.28 22.27 15.17
N PHE A 468 -26.91 21.00 15.35
CA PHE A 468 -27.79 19.95 15.87
C PHE A 468 -28.36 20.28 17.26
N TYR A 469 -27.51 20.61 18.25
CA TYR A 469 -27.98 20.97 19.60
C TYR A 469 -28.89 22.20 19.60
N HIS A 470 -28.63 23.19 18.72
CA HIS A 470 -29.48 24.35 18.56
C HIS A 470 -30.85 24.01 17.93
N VAL A 471 -30.96 23.01 17.05
CA VAL A 471 -32.29 22.50 16.60
C VAL A 471 -33.07 21.89 17.76
N LEU A 472 -32.41 21.05 18.57
CA LEU A 472 -33.03 20.39 19.73
C LEU A 472 -33.52 21.39 20.79
N GLU A 473 -32.76 22.48 20.99
CA GLU A 473 -33.12 23.59 21.88
C GLU A 473 -34.07 24.62 21.24
N LYS A 474 -34.62 24.31 20.05
CA LYS A 474 -35.56 25.17 19.28
C LYS A 474 -35.01 26.56 18.94
N LYS A 475 -33.68 26.70 18.88
CA LYS A 475 -32.92 27.93 18.56
C LYS A 475 -32.54 27.93 17.07
N PHE A 476 -33.55 27.90 16.21
CA PHE A 476 -33.38 27.58 14.79
C PHE A 476 -32.51 28.57 13.99
N ALA A 477 -32.49 29.86 14.34
CA ALA A 477 -31.63 30.84 13.68
C ALA A 477 -30.12 30.59 13.94
N ASP A 478 -29.76 30.16 15.16
CA ASP A 478 -28.40 29.73 15.46
C ASP A 478 -28.08 28.39 14.80
N ALA A 479 -29.05 27.47 14.72
CA ALA A 479 -28.87 26.19 14.04
C ALA A 479 -28.50 26.36 12.56
N GLU A 480 -29.24 27.20 11.82
CA GLU A 480 -28.95 27.50 10.41
C GLU A 480 -27.54 28.09 10.25
N LYS A 481 -27.17 29.04 11.10
CA LYS A 481 -25.85 29.69 11.10
C LYS A 481 -24.70 28.70 11.34
N TRP A 482 -24.88 27.71 12.22
CA TRP A 482 -23.85 26.70 12.47
C TRP A 482 -23.78 25.65 11.37
N TYR A 483 -24.93 25.19 10.85
CA TYR A 483 -24.95 24.29 9.72
C TYR A 483 -24.39 24.91 8.43
N GLN A 484 -24.65 26.21 8.16
CA GLN A 484 -24.02 26.91 7.04
C GLN A 484 -22.49 26.89 7.17
N LYS A 485 -21.95 27.23 8.35
CA LYS A 485 -20.51 27.17 8.61
C LYS A 485 -19.90 25.77 8.46
N ALA A 486 -20.67 24.71 8.72
CA ALA A 486 -20.21 23.34 8.50
C ALA A 486 -20.13 23.00 7.00
N LEU A 487 -21.08 23.49 6.19
CA LEU A 487 -21.08 23.34 4.74
C LEU A 487 -19.99 24.19 4.05
N ASP A 488 -19.84 25.45 4.48
CA ASP A 488 -18.81 26.37 3.99
C ASP A 488 -17.37 25.86 4.20
N ALA A 489 -17.18 24.92 5.13
CA ALA A 489 -15.89 24.27 5.38
C ALA A 489 -15.49 23.26 4.28
N GLY A 490 -16.40 22.88 3.38
CA GLY A 490 -16.11 22.06 2.20
C GLY A 490 -15.81 20.58 2.46
N ASP A 491 -16.18 20.03 3.63
CA ASP A 491 -16.03 18.60 3.92
C ASP A 491 -17.16 17.80 3.24
N PRO A 492 -16.88 16.94 2.24
CA PRO A 492 -17.90 16.19 1.49
C PRO A 492 -18.65 15.15 2.34
N LYS A 493 -18.24 14.90 3.59
CA LYS A 493 -18.95 14.01 4.52
C LYS A 493 -19.87 14.76 5.49
N ALA A 494 -19.74 16.09 5.62
CA ALA A 494 -20.44 16.87 6.64
C ALA A 494 -21.97 16.81 6.47
N ALA A 495 -22.49 17.05 5.25
CA ALA A 495 -23.92 17.03 4.98
C ALA A 495 -24.56 15.69 5.36
N GLY A 496 -24.01 14.57 4.89
CA GLY A 496 -24.51 13.23 5.20
C GLY A 496 -24.52 12.91 6.71
N ALA A 497 -23.48 13.33 7.44
CA ALA A 497 -23.42 13.14 8.88
C ALA A 497 -24.46 13.98 9.65
N MET A 498 -24.67 15.26 9.29
CA MET A 498 -25.70 16.10 9.90
C MET A 498 -27.12 15.54 9.68
N ILE A 499 -27.38 14.95 8.51
CA ILE A 499 -28.64 14.25 8.23
C ILE A 499 -28.80 13.00 9.11
N GLN A 500 -27.73 12.25 9.35
CA GLN A 500 -27.77 11.10 10.26
C GLN A 500 -28.13 11.52 11.69
N ASP A 501 -27.50 12.57 12.23
CA ASP A 501 -27.77 13.06 13.60
C ASP A 501 -29.24 13.46 13.78
N LEU A 502 -29.80 14.23 12.82
CA LEU A 502 -31.23 14.58 12.80
C LEU A 502 -32.13 13.35 12.68
N THR A 503 -31.74 12.36 11.87
CA THR A 503 -32.52 11.13 11.67
C THR A 503 -32.57 10.27 12.92
N GLU A 504 -31.46 10.13 13.64
CA GLU A 504 -31.39 9.36 14.88
C GLU A 504 -32.10 10.07 16.05
N ALA A 505 -32.22 11.40 16.00
CA ALA A 505 -32.94 12.19 17.00
C ALA A 505 -34.47 12.07 16.94
N PHE A 506 -35.06 11.78 15.76
CA PHE A 506 -36.53 11.78 15.56
C PHE A 506 -37.30 10.93 16.59
N GLY A 507 -36.77 9.79 16.99
CA GLY A 507 -37.43 8.90 17.97
C GLY A 507 -37.52 9.48 19.38
N LYS A 508 -36.62 10.40 19.74
CA LYS A 508 -36.55 11.05 21.07
C LYS A 508 -37.16 12.45 21.08
N TYR A 509 -37.18 13.14 19.95
CA TYR A 509 -37.60 14.55 19.82
C TYR A 509 -38.68 14.74 18.73
N SER A 510 -39.70 13.88 18.75
CA SER A 510 -40.78 13.88 17.74
C SER A 510 -41.64 15.16 17.72
N ASP A 511 -41.50 16.02 18.73
CA ASP A 511 -42.18 17.32 18.87
C ASP A 511 -41.50 18.48 18.11
N ILE A 512 -40.39 18.22 17.40
CA ILE A 512 -39.63 19.25 16.66
C ILE A 512 -39.73 18.99 15.14
N PRO A 513 -40.82 19.39 14.47
CA PRO A 513 -40.99 19.17 13.04
C PRO A 513 -39.90 19.86 12.22
N GLU A 514 -39.30 20.95 12.71
CA GLU A 514 -38.21 21.70 12.06
C GLU A 514 -36.95 20.86 11.81
N MET A 515 -36.75 19.72 12.49
CA MET A 515 -35.70 18.76 12.10
C MET A 515 -35.86 18.29 10.64
N HIS A 516 -37.09 18.13 10.18
CA HIS A 516 -37.37 17.83 8.77
C HIS A 516 -37.03 19.01 7.85
N TYR A 517 -37.25 20.25 8.30
CA TYR A 517 -36.85 21.43 7.52
C TYR A 517 -35.33 21.52 7.39
N PHE A 518 -34.60 21.39 8.50
CA PHE A 518 -33.14 21.48 8.50
C PHE A 518 -32.48 20.38 7.66
N GLY A 519 -32.98 19.14 7.72
CA GLY A 519 -32.44 18.10 6.85
C GLY A 519 -32.69 18.36 5.36
N GLY A 520 -33.86 18.91 5.00
CA GLY A 520 -34.11 19.35 3.62
C GLY A 520 -33.20 20.49 3.21
N TRP A 521 -33.01 21.48 4.07
CA TRP A 521 -32.17 22.64 3.81
C TRP A 521 -30.69 22.25 3.66
N ILE A 522 -30.15 21.38 4.52
CA ILE A 522 -28.77 20.85 4.42
C ILE A 522 -28.57 20.17 3.07
N LEU A 523 -29.45 19.23 2.68
CA LEU A 523 -29.35 18.52 1.41
C LEU A 523 -29.49 19.44 0.20
N PHE A 524 -30.27 20.51 0.31
CA PHE A 524 -30.43 21.51 -0.75
C PHE A 524 -29.15 22.33 -0.95
N GLN A 525 -28.51 22.79 0.13
CA GLN A 525 -27.24 23.54 0.07
C GLN A 525 -26.08 22.68 -0.43
N ASP A 526 -26.06 21.39 -0.06
CA ASP A 526 -25.08 20.39 -0.51
C ASP A 526 -25.28 19.97 -1.99
N GLY A 527 -26.25 20.55 -2.70
CA GLY A 527 -26.55 20.22 -4.10
C GLY A 527 -27.38 18.95 -4.30
N GLN A 528 -27.60 18.15 -3.24
CA GLN A 528 -28.49 16.98 -3.23
C GLN A 528 -30.00 17.36 -3.20
N LYS A 529 -30.38 18.28 -4.09
CA LYS A 529 -31.73 18.86 -4.23
C LYS A 529 -32.82 17.79 -4.29
N ASP A 530 -32.57 16.70 -5.00
CA ASP A 530 -33.51 15.58 -5.11
C ASP A 530 -33.84 14.91 -3.77
N LYS A 531 -32.86 14.78 -2.88
CA LYS A 531 -33.10 14.24 -1.53
C LYS A 531 -33.76 15.29 -0.63
N ALA A 532 -33.45 16.57 -0.80
CA ALA A 532 -34.06 17.67 -0.03
C ALA A 532 -35.59 17.73 -0.14
N ARG A 533 -36.14 17.35 -1.30
CA ARG A 533 -37.59 17.36 -1.59
C ARG A 533 -38.42 16.61 -0.57
N HIS A 534 -38.08 15.37 -0.24
CA HIS A 534 -38.84 14.55 0.72
C HIS A 534 -38.88 15.17 2.12
N TRP A 535 -37.75 15.75 2.53
CA TRP A 535 -37.60 16.41 3.82
C TRP A 535 -38.47 17.66 3.93
N PHE A 536 -38.49 18.51 2.90
CA PHE A 536 -39.43 19.63 2.83
C PHE A 536 -40.89 19.18 2.77
N GLN A 537 -41.22 18.12 2.04
CA GLN A 537 -42.58 17.57 1.99
C GLN A 537 -43.04 17.05 3.36
N ARG A 538 -42.19 16.29 4.08
CA ARG A 538 -42.49 15.86 5.45
C ARG A 538 -42.62 17.02 6.42
N TYR A 539 -41.74 18.01 6.34
CA TYR A 539 -41.85 19.21 7.16
C TYR A 539 -43.19 19.92 6.94
N LEU A 540 -43.58 20.13 5.67
CA LEU A 540 -44.85 20.75 5.32
C LEU A 540 -46.09 19.91 5.68
N GLN A 541 -45.97 18.58 5.74
CA GLN A 541 -47.03 17.70 6.23
C GLN A 541 -47.29 17.88 7.74
N HIS A 542 -46.23 18.09 8.54
CA HIS A 542 -46.32 18.22 9.99
C HIS A 542 -46.47 19.69 10.46
N SER A 543 -45.99 20.65 9.66
CA SER A 543 -45.96 22.08 9.99
C SER A 543 -46.26 22.95 8.74
N PRO A 544 -47.48 22.86 8.16
CA PRO A 544 -47.86 23.54 6.91
C PRO A 544 -47.88 25.08 7.00
N GLU A 545 -48.04 25.59 8.22
CA GLU A 545 -48.06 27.01 8.63
C GLU A 545 -46.83 27.37 9.51
N GLY A 546 -45.86 26.47 9.65
CA GLY A 546 -44.68 26.68 10.51
C GLY A 546 -43.75 27.80 10.05
N PRO A 547 -42.80 28.26 10.89
CA PRO A 547 -41.95 29.42 10.62
C PRO A 547 -41.14 29.31 9.32
N TYR A 548 -40.79 28.08 8.91
CA TYR A 548 -40.07 27.82 7.66
C TYR A 548 -40.97 27.37 6.49
N ALA A 549 -42.30 27.31 6.64
CA ALA A 549 -43.19 26.73 5.64
C ALA A 549 -43.16 27.48 4.29
N ALA A 550 -43.16 28.82 4.30
CA ALA A 550 -43.05 29.61 3.07
C ALA A 550 -41.70 29.39 2.34
N ARG A 551 -40.60 29.23 3.10
CA ARG A 551 -39.27 28.96 2.56
C ARG A 551 -39.14 27.52 2.05
N ALA A 552 -39.68 26.54 2.77
CA ALA A 552 -39.74 25.15 2.34
C ALA A 552 -40.56 24.98 1.05
N LYS A 553 -41.71 25.67 0.91
CA LYS A 553 -42.51 25.70 -0.34
C LYS A 553 -41.68 26.24 -1.50
N ARG A 554 -41.03 27.40 -1.33
CA ARG A 554 -40.15 28.00 -2.37
C ARG A 554 -39.00 27.08 -2.79
N LEU A 555 -38.25 26.55 -1.82
CA LEU A 555 -37.13 25.64 -2.09
C LEU A 555 -37.62 24.36 -2.77
N LEU A 556 -38.80 23.84 -2.42
CA LEU A 556 -39.43 22.70 -3.07
C LEU A 556 -39.83 22.98 -4.54
N ASP A 557 -40.29 24.19 -4.85
CA ASP A 557 -40.58 24.62 -6.23
C ASP A 557 -39.31 24.72 -7.10
N GLU A 558 -38.15 25.00 -6.49
CA GLU A 558 -36.83 24.98 -7.17
C GLU A 558 -36.31 23.55 -7.45
N VAL A 559 -36.94 22.50 -6.89
CA VAL A 559 -36.61 21.07 -7.13
C VAL A 559 -37.56 20.43 -8.16
N ARG A 560 -37.78 21.12 -9.28
CA ARG A 560 -38.51 20.55 -10.43
C ARG A 560 -37.58 19.69 -11.28
N LEU A 561 -37.77 18.37 -11.19
CA LEU A 561 -37.11 17.37 -12.04
C LEU A 561 -37.31 17.63 -13.54
N SER A 562 -36.23 17.51 -14.30
CA SER A 562 -36.27 17.06 -15.69
C SER A 562 -35.71 15.64 -15.76
N VAL A 563 -36.49 14.67 -16.26
CA VAL A 563 -35.94 13.35 -16.64
C VAL A 563 -35.03 13.58 -17.85
N PRO A 564 -33.76 13.11 -17.85
CA PRO A 564 -32.89 13.28 -19.02
C PRO A 564 -33.46 12.60 -20.27
N ASP A 565 -33.24 13.23 -21.43
CA ASP A 565 -33.69 12.67 -22.71
C ASP A 565 -33.12 11.27 -22.92
N GLY A 566 -34.00 10.33 -23.31
CA GLY A 566 -33.67 8.91 -23.50
C GLY A 566 -33.89 8.00 -22.28
N MET A 567 -34.16 8.55 -21.10
CA MET A 567 -34.48 7.75 -19.90
C MET A 567 -36.00 7.65 -19.63
N ILE A 568 -36.39 6.65 -18.85
CA ILE A 568 -37.76 6.43 -18.36
C ILE A 568 -37.74 6.41 -16.83
N LEU A 569 -38.65 7.17 -16.21
CA LEU A 569 -38.86 7.15 -14.77
C LEU A 569 -39.69 5.92 -14.34
N ILE A 570 -39.10 5.06 -13.52
CA ILE A 570 -39.79 4.00 -12.79
C ILE A 570 -40.31 4.59 -11.47
N PRO A 571 -41.61 4.44 -11.13
CA PRO A 571 -42.18 4.99 -9.91
C PRO A 571 -41.76 4.20 -8.66
N LYS A 572 -41.62 4.90 -7.53
CA LYS A 572 -41.38 4.26 -6.22
C LYS A 572 -42.54 3.37 -5.80
N GLY A 573 -42.23 2.32 -5.05
CA GLY A 573 -43.22 1.35 -4.55
C GLY A 573 -42.72 -0.09 -4.57
N PHE A 574 -43.50 -0.96 -3.93
CA PHE A 574 -43.24 -2.40 -3.85
C PHE A 574 -43.41 -3.11 -5.20
N PHE A 575 -42.60 -4.14 -5.42
CA PHE A 575 -42.78 -5.16 -6.45
C PHE A 575 -42.50 -6.56 -5.89
N ILE A 576 -42.87 -7.59 -6.65
CA ILE A 576 -42.52 -8.99 -6.38
C ILE A 576 -41.20 -9.30 -7.10
N MET A 577 -40.17 -9.67 -6.34
CA MET A 577 -38.84 -10.04 -6.83
C MET A 577 -38.58 -11.54 -6.63
N GLY A 578 -37.81 -12.14 -7.53
CA GLY A 578 -37.47 -13.57 -7.47
C GLY A 578 -38.61 -14.50 -7.93
N ALA A 579 -38.43 -15.80 -7.69
CA ALA A 579 -39.40 -16.85 -7.98
C ALA A 579 -39.08 -18.15 -7.20
N ASN A 580 -40.08 -18.75 -6.54
CA ASN A 580 -39.89 -19.97 -5.73
C ASN A 580 -39.81 -21.29 -6.54
N GLY A 581 -40.10 -21.28 -7.84
CA GLY A 581 -40.44 -22.50 -8.60
C GLY A 581 -39.51 -22.87 -9.77
N HIS A 582 -38.40 -22.16 -9.99
CA HIS A 582 -37.63 -22.25 -11.24
C HIS A 582 -36.13 -22.50 -11.06
N GLY A 583 -35.49 -21.86 -10.09
CA GLY A 583 -34.09 -22.08 -9.74
C GLY A 583 -33.83 -21.72 -8.27
N GLU A 584 -32.93 -22.44 -7.61
CA GLU A 584 -32.59 -22.21 -6.18
C GLU A 584 -32.02 -20.81 -5.92
N ASP A 585 -31.40 -20.19 -6.92
CA ASP A 585 -30.72 -18.90 -6.83
C ASP A 585 -31.70 -17.72 -6.88
N GLU A 586 -32.91 -17.95 -7.38
CA GLU A 586 -34.02 -16.99 -7.55
C GLU A 586 -35.00 -16.99 -6.38
N ALA A 587 -34.85 -17.95 -5.45
CA ALA A 587 -35.66 -18.08 -4.26
C ALA A 587 -35.04 -17.29 -3.08
N PRO A 588 -35.85 -16.67 -2.21
CA PRO A 588 -37.31 -16.71 -2.19
C PRO A 588 -37.96 -15.69 -3.14
N GLU A 589 -39.19 -15.97 -3.58
CA GLU A 589 -40.09 -14.92 -4.05
C GLU A 589 -40.49 -14.02 -2.87
N HIS A 590 -40.23 -12.71 -2.97
CA HIS A 590 -40.43 -11.77 -1.87
C HIS A 590 -40.84 -10.37 -2.33
N LYS A 591 -41.31 -9.55 -1.39
CA LYS A 591 -41.70 -8.14 -1.64
C LYS A 591 -40.51 -7.22 -1.42
N VAL A 592 -40.07 -6.53 -2.48
CA VAL A 592 -39.01 -5.52 -2.43
C VAL A 592 -39.61 -4.14 -2.66
N TYR A 593 -39.28 -3.17 -1.81
CA TYR A 593 -39.52 -1.75 -2.07
C TYR A 593 -38.35 -1.18 -2.86
N LEU A 594 -38.66 -0.46 -3.94
CA LEU A 594 -37.71 0.42 -4.60
C LEU A 594 -38.24 1.85 -4.60
N ASP A 595 -37.33 2.79 -4.37
CA ASP A 595 -37.59 4.21 -4.63
C ASP A 595 -37.77 4.48 -6.15
N ALA A 596 -37.91 5.75 -6.53
CA ALA A 596 -38.08 6.13 -7.92
C ALA A 596 -36.70 6.24 -8.58
N TYR A 597 -36.55 5.75 -9.81
CA TYR A 597 -35.29 5.85 -10.55
C TYR A 597 -35.54 6.04 -12.03
N ALA A 598 -34.66 6.79 -12.68
CA ALA A 598 -34.62 6.88 -14.12
C ALA A 598 -33.72 5.76 -14.65
N ILE A 599 -34.08 5.15 -15.77
CA ILE A 599 -33.30 4.09 -16.41
C ILE A 599 -33.35 4.26 -17.92
N ASP A 600 -32.23 3.97 -18.60
CA ASP A 600 -32.15 4.11 -20.05
C ASP A 600 -33.19 3.22 -20.75
N LYS A 601 -33.92 3.82 -21.68
CA LYS A 601 -34.99 3.16 -22.44
C LYS A 601 -34.49 1.99 -23.30
N TYR A 602 -33.21 2.03 -23.66
CA TYR A 602 -32.51 1.14 -24.58
C TYR A 602 -31.20 0.66 -23.95
N GLU A 603 -30.65 -0.44 -24.45
CA GLU A 603 -29.27 -0.85 -24.19
C GLU A 603 -28.30 0.22 -24.73
N VAL A 604 -27.12 0.39 -24.11
CA VAL A 604 -26.09 1.31 -24.62
C VAL A 604 -25.61 0.83 -25.99
N THR A 605 -25.61 1.71 -26.99
CA THR A 605 -25.24 1.31 -28.36
C THR A 605 -23.74 1.31 -28.59
N ALA A 606 -23.31 0.59 -29.63
CA ALA A 606 -21.94 0.61 -30.10
C ALA A 606 -21.46 2.05 -30.43
N ALA A 607 -22.29 2.89 -31.05
CA ALA A 607 -21.92 4.27 -31.34
C ALA A 607 -21.64 5.08 -30.05
N GLN A 608 -22.54 4.99 -29.07
CA GLN A 608 -22.39 5.68 -27.78
C GLN A 608 -21.14 5.23 -27.02
N PHE A 609 -20.89 3.92 -26.93
CA PHE A 609 -19.73 3.41 -26.22
C PHE A 609 -18.40 3.73 -26.93
N ALA A 610 -18.42 3.86 -28.27
CA ALA A 610 -17.25 4.29 -29.03
C ALA A 610 -16.86 5.75 -28.75
N GLU A 611 -17.81 6.65 -28.44
CA GLU A 611 -17.50 8.03 -28.03
C GLU A 611 -16.70 8.03 -26.73
N PHE A 612 -17.21 7.36 -25.69
CA PHE A 612 -16.53 7.16 -24.41
C PHE A 612 -15.11 6.59 -24.56
N LEU A 613 -14.95 5.49 -25.30
CA LEU A 613 -13.63 4.84 -25.49
C LEU A 613 -12.61 5.73 -26.21
N ASN A 614 -13.06 6.74 -26.96
CA ASN A 614 -12.20 7.69 -27.66
C ASN A 614 -11.80 8.90 -26.80
N GLU A 615 -12.49 9.17 -25.70
CA GLU A 615 -12.13 10.22 -24.73
C GLU A 615 -11.23 9.70 -23.60
N VAL A 616 -11.39 8.45 -23.18
CA VAL A 616 -10.62 7.90 -22.06
C VAL A 616 -9.17 7.54 -22.42
N LYS A 617 -8.23 7.89 -21.51
CA LYS A 617 -6.79 7.60 -21.68
C LYS A 617 -6.44 6.10 -21.59
N THR A 618 -7.32 5.28 -20.98
CA THR A 618 -7.07 3.86 -20.70
C THR A 618 -8.33 3.05 -20.98
N PHE A 619 -8.34 2.24 -22.04
CA PHE A 619 -9.52 1.49 -22.49
C PHE A 619 -9.40 -0.05 -22.40
N LYS A 620 -8.17 -0.60 -22.29
CA LYS A 620 -7.93 -2.06 -22.35
C LYS A 620 -8.64 -2.87 -21.25
N GLN A 621 -8.93 -2.23 -20.12
CA GLN A 621 -9.65 -2.82 -18.99
C GLN A 621 -11.17 -2.66 -19.08
N TYR A 622 -11.68 -1.93 -20.09
CA TYR A 622 -13.11 -1.66 -20.29
C TYR A 622 -13.70 -2.55 -21.38
N TYR A 623 -13.00 -2.67 -22.52
CA TYR A 623 -13.46 -3.34 -23.73
C TYR A 623 -12.44 -4.32 -24.28
N LYS A 624 -12.91 -5.50 -24.72
CA LYS A 624 -12.08 -6.52 -25.37
C LYS A 624 -12.31 -6.52 -26.87
N ASP A 625 -11.38 -5.94 -27.63
CA ASP A 625 -11.43 -6.02 -29.09
C ASP A 625 -11.32 -7.46 -29.57
N SER A 626 -12.23 -7.87 -30.45
CA SER A 626 -12.32 -9.22 -31.01
C SER A 626 -13.19 -9.21 -32.27
N LYS A 627 -13.08 -10.25 -33.10
CA LYS A 627 -13.91 -10.39 -34.32
C LYS A 627 -15.43 -10.51 -34.06
N PHE A 628 -15.83 -10.73 -32.81
CA PHE A 628 -17.21 -10.84 -32.36
C PHE A 628 -17.74 -9.53 -31.72
N GLY A 629 -16.86 -8.57 -31.47
CA GLY A 629 -17.21 -7.29 -30.85
C GLY A 629 -17.87 -6.32 -31.85
N THR A 630 -18.87 -5.56 -31.44
CA THR A 630 -19.56 -4.57 -32.29
C THR A 630 -18.70 -3.36 -32.65
N LEU A 631 -17.58 -3.14 -31.94
CA LEU A 631 -16.55 -2.15 -32.29
C LEU A 631 -15.35 -2.79 -32.99
N VAL A 632 -14.59 -1.94 -33.68
CA VAL A 632 -13.23 -2.22 -34.17
C VAL A 632 -12.30 -1.07 -33.80
N LEU A 633 -11.09 -1.39 -33.35
CA LEU A 633 -10.02 -0.41 -33.14
C LEU A 633 -9.15 -0.28 -34.40
N GLU A 634 -9.15 0.90 -35.00
CA GLU A 634 -8.19 1.26 -36.06
C GLU A 634 -7.28 2.40 -35.57
N LYS A 635 -7.54 3.64 -35.99
CA LYS A 635 -6.93 4.85 -35.40
C LYS A 635 -7.70 5.37 -34.18
N LYS A 636 -8.99 5.03 -34.11
CA LYS A 636 -9.92 5.32 -33.03
C LYS A 636 -10.97 4.19 -33.00
N PHE A 637 -11.67 4.02 -31.89
CA PHE A 637 -12.80 3.09 -31.83
C PHE A 637 -13.93 3.58 -32.74
N ARG A 638 -14.50 2.65 -33.52
CA ARG A 638 -15.71 2.89 -34.32
C ARG A 638 -16.60 1.65 -34.29
N PRO A 639 -17.93 1.80 -34.38
CA PRO A 639 -18.81 0.68 -34.70
C PRO A 639 -18.39 0.02 -36.01
N ARG A 640 -18.55 -1.30 -36.10
CA ARG A 640 -18.50 -1.97 -37.41
C ARG A 640 -19.69 -1.48 -38.24
N ARG A 641 -19.46 -1.30 -39.54
CA ARG A 641 -20.42 -0.72 -40.48
C ARG A 641 -21.80 -1.38 -40.36
N GLY A 642 -22.84 -0.59 -40.03
CA GLY A 642 -24.21 -1.06 -39.88
C GLY A 642 -24.59 -1.53 -38.47
N LEU A 643 -23.66 -1.48 -37.50
CA LEU A 643 -23.90 -1.83 -36.09
C LEU A 643 -24.01 -0.61 -35.17
N GLU A 644 -24.14 0.61 -35.71
CA GLU A 644 -24.11 1.86 -34.94
C GLU A 644 -25.23 1.93 -33.88
N SER A 645 -26.41 1.37 -34.17
CA SER A 645 -27.56 1.27 -33.27
C SER A 645 -27.72 -0.07 -32.55
N TYR A 646 -26.78 -1.01 -32.73
CA TYR A 646 -26.78 -2.30 -32.02
C TYR A 646 -26.21 -2.11 -30.62
N PRO A 647 -26.55 -2.99 -29.64
CA PRO A 647 -25.96 -2.93 -28.31
C PRO A 647 -24.44 -3.06 -28.38
N ILE A 648 -23.75 -2.45 -27.41
CA ILE A 648 -22.36 -2.76 -27.13
C ILE A 648 -22.26 -4.19 -26.55
N ASN A 649 -21.32 -4.98 -27.07
CA ASN A 649 -20.92 -6.26 -26.49
C ASN A 649 -19.41 -6.24 -26.15
N ASN A 650 -18.81 -7.36 -25.71
CA ASN A 650 -17.41 -7.45 -25.26
C ASN A 650 -17.00 -6.38 -24.21
N VAL A 651 -17.95 -5.93 -23.40
CA VAL A 651 -17.71 -4.95 -22.34
C VAL A 651 -17.60 -5.63 -20.98
N THR A 652 -16.58 -5.25 -20.23
CA THR A 652 -16.39 -5.69 -18.83
C THR A 652 -17.34 -4.94 -17.91
N TRP A 653 -17.58 -5.46 -16.70
CA TRP A 653 -18.36 -4.74 -15.69
C TRP A 653 -17.77 -3.36 -15.38
N LEU A 654 -16.44 -3.26 -15.31
CA LEU A 654 -15.75 -1.98 -15.07
C LEU A 654 -15.97 -1.00 -16.24
N GLY A 655 -15.89 -1.47 -17.49
CA GLY A 655 -16.16 -0.64 -18.66
C GLY A 655 -17.59 -0.11 -18.70
N ALA A 656 -18.56 -0.94 -18.33
CA ALA A 656 -19.96 -0.56 -18.21
C ALA A 656 -20.17 0.50 -17.11
N ALA A 657 -19.61 0.28 -15.92
CA ALA A 657 -19.70 1.21 -14.80
C ALA A 657 -19.03 2.57 -15.07
N GLU A 658 -17.83 2.58 -15.68
CA GLU A 658 -17.12 3.81 -16.03
C GLU A 658 -17.82 4.61 -17.13
N TYR A 659 -18.41 3.95 -18.14
CA TYR A 659 -19.24 4.64 -19.13
C TYR A 659 -20.44 5.34 -18.46
N CYS A 660 -21.15 4.65 -17.56
CA CYS A 660 -22.28 5.27 -16.87
C CYS A 660 -21.82 6.48 -16.04
N ARG A 661 -20.68 6.39 -15.33
CA ARG A 661 -20.11 7.52 -14.58
C ARG A 661 -19.74 8.70 -15.49
N TRP A 662 -19.14 8.45 -16.66
CA TRP A 662 -18.84 9.48 -17.67
C TRP A 662 -20.12 10.20 -18.17
N GLN A 663 -21.24 9.48 -18.25
CA GLN A 663 -22.57 10.03 -18.55
C GLN A 663 -23.32 10.62 -17.33
N HIS A 664 -22.65 10.79 -16.17
CA HIS A 664 -23.26 11.22 -14.90
C HIS A 664 -24.41 10.33 -14.39
N LYS A 665 -24.34 9.04 -14.72
CA LYS A 665 -25.26 7.95 -14.36
C LYS A 665 -24.52 6.86 -13.56
N ARG A 666 -25.21 5.76 -13.26
CA ARG A 666 -24.65 4.52 -12.68
C ARG A 666 -25.21 3.29 -13.39
N LEU A 667 -24.76 2.09 -13.04
CA LEU A 667 -25.50 0.87 -13.41
C LEU A 667 -26.78 0.75 -12.56
N PRO A 668 -27.87 0.15 -13.07
CA PRO A 668 -29.01 -0.25 -12.25
C PRO A 668 -28.59 -1.30 -11.23
N THR A 669 -29.32 -1.45 -10.12
CA THR A 669 -29.21 -2.64 -9.27
C THR A 669 -29.94 -3.83 -9.89
N GLU A 670 -29.69 -5.04 -9.41
CA GLU A 670 -30.39 -6.26 -9.81
C GLU A 670 -31.92 -6.11 -9.65
N ALA A 671 -32.34 -5.57 -8.51
CA ALA A 671 -33.75 -5.32 -8.23
C ALA A 671 -34.36 -4.22 -9.11
N GLU A 672 -33.62 -3.13 -9.35
CA GLU A 672 -34.05 -2.04 -10.24
C GLU A 672 -34.20 -2.52 -11.68
N TRP A 673 -33.27 -3.32 -12.16
CA TRP A 673 -33.36 -3.94 -13.47
C TRP A 673 -34.59 -4.87 -13.54
N GLU A 674 -34.80 -5.71 -12.53
CA GLU A 674 -35.91 -6.68 -12.53
C GLU A 674 -37.29 -6.01 -12.44
N LYS A 675 -37.46 -4.98 -11.59
CA LYS A 675 -38.70 -4.17 -11.55
C LYS A 675 -38.92 -3.45 -12.88
N ALA A 676 -37.86 -2.89 -13.50
CA ALA A 676 -37.98 -2.24 -14.81
C ALA A 676 -38.38 -3.23 -15.93
N ALA A 677 -37.97 -4.50 -15.81
CA ALA A 677 -38.34 -5.59 -16.70
C ALA A 677 -39.78 -6.09 -16.49
N ARG A 678 -40.15 -6.47 -15.25
CA ARG A 678 -41.41 -7.19 -14.96
C ARG A 678 -42.53 -6.33 -14.37
N GLY A 679 -42.28 -5.10 -13.93
CA GLY A 679 -43.29 -4.31 -13.22
C GLY A 679 -43.51 -4.80 -11.79
N THR A 680 -44.74 -4.64 -11.27
CA THR A 680 -45.05 -4.84 -9.84
C THR A 680 -45.76 -6.15 -9.51
N ASP A 681 -46.17 -6.93 -10.51
CA ASP A 681 -47.13 -8.03 -10.38
C ASP A 681 -46.52 -9.45 -10.46
N GLY A 682 -45.19 -9.56 -10.51
CA GLY A 682 -44.51 -10.86 -10.52
C GLY A 682 -44.59 -11.61 -11.85
N ARG A 683 -44.98 -10.99 -12.97
CA ARG A 683 -44.94 -11.63 -14.30
C ARG A 683 -43.55 -12.19 -14.67
N PHE A 684 -43.51 -13.21 -15.51
CA PHE A 684 -42.29 -13.89 -15.97
C PHE A 684 -41.52 -13.11 -17.04
N PHE A 685 -42.24 -12.51 -17.99
CA PHE A 685 -41.67 -11.78 -19.12
C PHE A 685 -42.18 -10.33 -19.12
N PRO A 686 -41.45 -9.37 -19.72
CA PRO A 686 -41.84 -7.96 -19.76
C PRO A 686 -43.26 -7.72 -20.31
N TRP A 687 -43.64 -8.48 -21.34
CA TRP A 687 -44.97 -8.47 -21.97
C TRP A 687 -46.04 -9.32 -21.25
N GLY A 688 -45.78 -9.83 -20.05
CA GLY A 688 -46.68 -10.73 -19.31
C GLY A 688 -46.41 -12.21 -19.57
N ASN A 689 -47.23 -13.10 -18.98
CA ASN A 689 -46.95 -14.55 -18.89
C ASN A 689 -47.19 -15.35 -20.18
N SER A 690 -47.39 -14.70 -21.33
CA SER A 690 -47.47 -15.39 -22.62
C SER A 690 -46.09 -15.88 -23.08
N PRO A 691 -45.99 -17.04 -23.75
CA PRO A 691 -44.73 -17.55 -24.29
C PRO A 691 -43.89 -16.51 -25.07
N ILE A 692 -42.58 -16.57 -24.86
CA ILE A 692 -41.58 -15.85 -25.65
C ILE A 692 -41.63 -16.28 -27.13
N SER A 693 -41.40 -15.32 -28.03
CA SER A 693 -41.31 -15.53 -29.47
C SER A 693 -40.28 -14.58 -30.10
N HIS A 694 -39.84 -14.87 -31.31
CA HIS A 694 -38.81 -14.07 -32.00
C HIS A 694 -39.26 -12.66 -32.42
N GLN A 695 -40.54 -12.31 -32.29
CA GLN A 695 -41.03 -10.93 -32.41
C GLN A 695 -40.77 -10.08 -31.14
N LYS A 696 -40.59 -10.75 -29.99
CA LYS A 696 -40.55 -10.13 -28.66
C LYS A 696 -39.17 -10.10 -28.02
N ALA A 697 -38.30 -11.06 -28.36
CA ALA A 697 -36.96 -11.14 -27.82
C ALA A 697 -36.02 -11.92 -28.77
N ARG A 698 -34.73 -11.61 -28.68
CA ARG A 698 -33.66 -12.27 -29.43
C ARG A 698 -32.97 -13.31 -28.53
N TYR A 699 -33.15 -14.59 -28.84
CA TYR A 699 -32.63 -15.74 -28.09
C TYR A 699 -32.43 -16.95 -29.02
N LEU A 700 -31.75 -18.01 -28.56
CA LEU A 700 -31.48 -19.24 -29.32
C LEU A 700 -30.93 -18.99 -30.75
N GLN A 701 -29.95 -18.11 -30.87
CA GLN A 701 -29.21 -17.83 -32.10
C GLN A 701 -27.81 -18.44 -32.03
N SER A 702 -27.30 -18.88 -33.18
CA SER A 702 -25.93 -19.37 -33.34
C SER A 702 -25.14 -18.41 -34.22
N TRP A 703 -23.97 -17.97 -33.74
CA TRP A 703 -23.06 -17.17 -34.57
C TRP A 703 -22.40 -18.06 -35.62
N THR A 704 -22.56 -17.71 -36.89
CA THR A 704 -21.86 -18.29 -38.05
C THR A 704 -21.20 -17.17 -38.83
N GLU A 705 -20.29 -17.48 -39.76
CA GLU A 705 -19.65 -16.46 -40.60
C GLU A 705 -20.65 -15.74 -41.52
N GLU A 706 -21.75 -16.40 -41.90
CA GLU A 706 -22.84 -15.84 -42.70
C GLU A 706 -23.75 -14.89 -41.90
N ILE A 707 -24.12 -15.28 -40.67
CA ILE A 707 -25.02 -14.48 -39.81
C ILE A 707 -24.24 -13.32 -39.17
N GLY A 708 -23.03 -13.59 -38.69
CA GLY A 708 -22.18 -12.62 -38.01
C GLY A 708 -22.89 -11.93 -36.84
N HIS A 709 -22.72 -10.61 -36.74
CA HIS A 709 -23.27 -9.79 -35.66
C HIS A 709 -24.81 -9.65 -35.71
N HIS A 710 -25.47 -10.09 -36.80
CA HIS A 710 -26.94 -10.14 -36.88
C HIS A 710 -27.57 -11.23 -35.99
N VAL A 711 -26.78 -11.95 -35.19
CA VAL A 711 -27.31 -12.65 -34.00
C VAL A 711 -27.98 -11.67 -33.03
N MET A 712 -27.48 -10.43 -32.92
CA MET A 712 -28.11 -9.31 -32.23
C MET A 712 -29.05 -8.54 -33.16
N VAL A 713 -29.80 -7.58 -32.60
CA VAL A 713 -30.65 -6.62 -33.34
C VAL A 713 -30.48 -5.19 -32.80
N PRO A 714 -30.88 -4.14 -33.55
CA PRO A 714 -30.84 -2.76 -33.07
C PRO A 714 -31.55 -2.57 -31.73
N ALA A 715 -30.99 -1.72 -30.87
CA ALA A 715 -31.44 -1.53 -29.49
C ALA A 715 -32.89 -0.99 -29.37
N ASP A 716 -33.45 -0.41 -30.44
CA ASP A 716 -34.79 0.16 -30.52
C ASP A 716 -35.80 -0.71 -31.31
N SER A 717 -35.40 -1.92 -31.72
CA SER A 717 -36.24 -2.89 -32.45
C SER A 717 -37.12 -3.76 -31.53
N MET A 718 -37.90 -4.69 -32.08
CA MET A 718 -38.80 -5.60 -31.32
C MET A 718 -39.77 -4.89 -30.33
N PRO A 719 -40.60 -3.93 -30.79
CA PRO A 719 -41.48 -3.16 -29.90
C PRO A 719 -42.57 -3.97 -29.18
N GLU A 720 -42.84 -5.22 -29.61
CA GLU A 720 -43.72 -6.16 -28.91
C GLU A 720 -43.08 -6.74 -27.63
N GLY A 721 -41.76 -6.64 -27.49
CA GLY A 721 -40.96 -7.10 -26.35
C GLY A 721 -40.94 -6.16 -25.14
N LYS A 722 -41.63 -5.02 -25.22
CA LYS A 722 -41.53 -3.94 -24.24
C LYS A 722 -41.93 -4.35 -22.83
N SER A 723 -41.25 -3.77 -21.85
CA SER A 723 -41.67 -3.84 -20.44
C SER A 723 -42.93 -3.03 -20.16
N PRO A 724 -43.56 -3.21 -18.98
CA PRO A 724 -44.71 -2.40 -18.56
C PRO A 724 -44.41 -0.90 -18.54
N PHE A 725 -43.14 -0.57 -18.31
CA PHE A 725 -42.61 0.80 -18.31
C PHE A 725 -42.09 1.24 -19.70
N ARG A 726 -42.30 0.45 -20.75
CA ARG A 726 -41.92 0.72 -22.16
C ARG A 726 -40.41 0.67 -22.46
N LEU A 727 -39.62 0.01 -21.63
CA LEU A 727 -38.21 -0.28 -21.93
C LEU A 727 -38.11 -1.36 -23.02
N TYR A 728 -37.06 -1.27 -23.83
CA TYR A 728 -36.72 -2.21 -24.89
C TYR A 728 -35.66 -3.23 -24.43
N HIS A 729 -35.67 -4.42 -25.05
CA HIS A 729 -34.72 -5.52 -24.82
C HIS A 729 -34.41 -5.80 -23.35
N MET A 730 -35.43 -5.75 -22.48
CA MET A 730 -35.29 -6.24 -21.10
C MET A 730 -35.18 -7.77 -21.02
N LEU A 731 -35.18 -8.49 -22.15
CA LEU A 731 -34.90 -9.92 -22.24
C LEU A 731 -34.31 -10.26 -23.61
N GLY A 732 -33.24 -11.05 -23.61
CA GLY A 732 -32.51 -11.38 -24.83
C GLY A 732 -31.69 -10.20 -25.38
N ASN A 733 -31.29 -10.28 -26.64
CA ASN A 733 -30.26 -9.42 -27.24
C ASN A 733 -28.92 -9.58 -26.52
N VAL A 734 -28.55 -8.78 -25.51
CA VAL A 734 -27.36 -9.05 -24.66
C VAL A 734 -27.73 -9.19 -23.18
N LYS A 735 -26.98 -10.02 -22.45
CA LYS A 735 -27.03 -10.03 -20.98
C LYS A 735 -26.52 -8.70 -20.47
N GLU A 736 -27.19 -8.14 -19.47
CA GLU A 736 -26.85 -6.81 -18.95
C GLU A 736 -26.12 -6.89 -17.61
N TRP A 737 -24.98 -6.19 -17.51
CA TRP A 737 -24.32 -5.92 -16.24
C TRP A 737 -25.17 -5.01 -15.36
N VAL A 738 -25.32 -5.38 -14.09
CA VAL A 738 -25.90 -4.56 -13.02
C VAL A 738 -24.85 -4.26 -11.95
N ASP A 739 -25.10 -3.32 -11.03
CA ASP A 739 -24.09 -2.86 -10.04
C ASP A 739 -23.74 -3.95 -9.00
N ASP A 740 -24.68 -4.86 -8.71
CA ASP A 740 -24.63 -5.84 -7.62
C ASP A 740 -23.50 -6.86 -7.75
N TRP A 741 -22.88 -7.17 -6.61
CA TRP A 741 -22.07 -8.38 -6.46
C TRP A 741 -22.99 -9.60 -6.30
N TYR A 742 -22.71 -10.64 -7.07
CA TYR A 742 -23.49 -11.86 -7.02
C TYR A 742 -23.23 -12.61 -5.71
N ASP A 743 -24.31 -12.93 -5.02
CA ASP A 743 -24.38 -13.94 -3.97
C ASP A 743 -25.69 -14.70 -4.13
N ARG A 744 -25.60 -16.00 -3.88
CA ARG A 744 -26.68 -16.98 -3.94
C ARG A 744 -27.62 -16.85 -2.75
N GLU A 745 -27.08 -16.53 -1.57
CA GLU A 745 -27.84 -16.56 -0.32
C GLU A 745 -28.38 -15.18 0.10
N TYR A 746 -27.88 -14.09 -0.48
CA TYR A 746 -28.26 -12.69 -0.16
C TYR A 746 -29.76 -12.46 0.07
N TYR A 747 -30.64 -12.93 -0.81
CA TYR A 747 -32.09 -12.72 -0.68
C TYR A 747 -32.80 -13.66 0.31
N LYS A 748 -32.09 -14.60 0.93
CA LYS A 748 -32.58 -15.48 2.00
C LYS A 748 -32.33 -14.89 3.40
N GLU A 749 -31.47 -13.88 3.52
CA GLU A 749 -31.21 -13.19 4.78
C GLU A 749 -32.32 -12.18 5.14
N GLU A 750 -32.58 -12.02 6.44
CA GLU A 750 -33.55 -11.03 6.91
C GLU A 750 -33.07 -9.59 6.64
N ASN A 751 -33.99 -8.73 6.19
CA ASN A 751 -33.87 -7.27 6.00
C ASN A 751 -33.45 -6.73 4.61
N HIS A 752 -33.25 -7.56 3.57
CA HIS A 752 -32.89 -7.08 2.21
C HIS A 752 -34.06 -6.56 1.34
N ASN A 753 -35.20 -6.21 1.95
CA ASN A 753 -36.44 -5.86 1.25
C ASN A 753 -36.57 -4.37 0.83
N LEU A 754 -35.58 -3.52 1.10
CA LEU A 754 -35.64 -2.06 0.84
C LEU A 754 -34.41 -1.60 0.05
N ASN A 755 -34.58 -1.21 -1.22
CA ASN A 755 -33.50 -0.76 -2.11
C ASN A 755 -32.23 -1.66 -2.08
N PRO A 756 -32.35 -3.00 -2.25
CA PRO A 756 -31.20 -3.89 -2.24
C PRO A 756 -30.18 -3.55 -3.33
N LYS A 757 -28.90 -3.77 -3.01
CA LYS A 757 -27.72 -3.50 -3.86
C LYS A 757 -26.73 -4.67 -3.89
N GLY A 758 -27.19 -5.87 -3.52
CA GLY A 758 -26.37 -7.06 -3.35
C GLY A 758 -25.41 -6.96 -2.16
N GLN A 759 -24.50 -7.92 -2.08
CA GLN A 759 -23.47 -7.97 -1.04
C GLN A 759 -22.33 -6.96 -1.27
N ILE A 760 -21.56 -6.67 -0.21
CA ILE A 760 -20.41 -5.76 -0.27
C ILE A 760 -19.16 -6.52 -0.70
N GLY A 761 -18.83 -6.45 -1.99
CA GLY A 761 -17.71 -7.20 -2.56
C GLY A 761 -18.08 -8.63 -2.90
N GLY A 762 -17.24 -9.31 -3.68
CA GLY A 762 -17.48 -10.69 -4.09
C GLY A 762 -16.49 -11.14 -5.18
N GLU A 763 -16.68 -12.36 -5.67
CA GLU A 763 -15.90 -12.92 -6.78
C GLU A 763 -16.56 -12.62 -8.15
N PHE A 764 -17.90 -12.64 -8.19
CA PHE A 764 -18.69 -12.49 -9.43
C PHE A 764 -19.63 -11.29 -9.36
N LYS A 765 -19.92 -10.69 -10.52
CA LYS A 765 -20.94 -9.66 -10.71
C LYS A 765 -22.19 -10.26 -11.36
N VAL A 766 -23.35 -9.69 -11.04
CA VAL A 766 -24.65 -10.17 -11.56
C VAL A 766 -24.83 -9.75 -13.03
N LEU A 767 -25.42 -10.65 -13.80
CA LEU A 767 -25.90 -10.46 -15.18
C LEU A 767 -27.39 -10.79 -15.25
N LYS A 768 -28.20 -9.92 -15.86
CA LYS A 768 -29.64 -10.11 -16.06
C LYS A 768 -30.01 -10.16 -17.55
N GLY A 769 -31.29 -10.38 -17.87
CA GLY A 769 -31.83 -10.32 -19.23
C GLY A 769 -31.74 -11.61 -20.07
N GLY A 770 -30.65 -12.35 -19.96
CA GLY A 770 -30.32 -13.35 -20.99
C GLY A 770 -29.96 -12.66 -22.32
N SER A 771 -29.64 -13.44 -23.35
CA SER A 771 -29.03 -12.95 -24.58
C SER A 771 -29.50 -13.70 -25.82
N TRP A 772 -29.06 -13.23 -27.00
CA TRP A 772 -29.21 -13.89 -28.28
C TRP A 772 -28.78 -15.36 -28.27
N ARG A 773 -27.81 -15.74 -27.43
CA ARG A 773 -27.25 -17.09 -27.33
C ARG A 773 -28.12 -18.06 -26.51
N ASP A 774 -28.84 -17.55 -25.51
CA ASP A 774 -29.36 -18.41 -24.45
C ASP A 774 -30.57 -19.25 -24.90
N LEU A 775 -30.71 -20.42 -24.25
CA LEU A 775 -31.90 -21.25 -24.42
C LEU A 775 -33.13 -20.54 -23.85
N ARG A 776 -34.30 -20.84 -24.41
CA ARG A 776 -35.60 -20.33 -23.95
C ARG A 776 -35.84 -20.48 -22.43
N SER A 777 -35.25 -21.50 -21.80
CA SER A 777 -35.34 -21.78 -20.36
C SER A 777 -34.53 -20.83 -19.47
N PHE A 778 -33.77 -19.88 -20.02
CA PHE A 778 -32.90 -18.95 -19.28
C PHE A 778 -33.17 -17.47 -19.62
N VAL A 779 -34.23 -17.17 -20.37
CA VAL A 779 -34.59 -15.81 -20.83
C VAL A 779 -35.92 -15.39 -20.18
N TYR A 780 -35.87 -15.02 -18.91
CA TYR A 780 -37.00 -14.56 -18.09
C TYR A 780 -36.52 -13.62 -16.98
N ALA A 781 -37.42 -12.78 -16.44
CA ALA A 781 -37.03 -11.58 -15.69
C ALA A 781 -36.35 -11.86 -14.33
N SER A 782 -36.73 -12.92 -13.63
CA SER A 782 -36.13 -13.29 -12.35
C SER A 782 -34.76 -13.96 -12.48
N PHE A 783 -34.47 -14.57 -13.64
CA PHE A 783 -33.25 -15.36 -13.85
C PHE A 783 -31.99 -14.58 -13.44
N ARG A 784 -31.14 -15.22 -12.64
CA ARG A 784 -29.89 -14.66 -12.12
C ARG A 784 -28.73 -15.37 -12.78
N ASN A 785 -27.87 -14.62 -13.45
CA ASN A 785 -26.62 -15.12 -14.00
C ASN A 785 -25.46 -14.32 -13.39
N ASN A 786 -24.24 -14.81 -13.52
CA ASN A 786 -23.06 -14.16 -12.96
C ASN A 786 -21.80 -14.44 -13.79
N SER A 787 -20.80 -13.57 -13.64
CA SER A 787 -19.49 -13.74 -14.27
C SER A 787 -18.44 -12.87 -13.58
N TYR A 788 -17.15 -13.17 -13.77
CA TYR A 788 -16.08 -12.36 -13.18
C TYR A 788 -16.12 -10.90 -13.71
N PRO A 789 -15.82 -9.88 -12.89
CA PRO A 789 -15.91 -8.46 -13.29
C PRO A 789 -15.07 -8.07 -14.51
N ASN A 790 -13.98 -8.80 -14.75
CA ASN A 790 -13.04 -8.60 -15.86
C ASN A 790 -13.39 -9.43 -17.11
N THR A 791 -14.44 -10.24 -17.08
CA THR A 791 -14.92 -11.00 -18.24
C THR A 791 -15.59 -10.05 -19.25
N ALA A 792 -15.32 -10.29 -20.53
CA ALA A 792 -15.95 -9.60 -21.65
C ALA A 792 -16.28 -10.64 -22.74
N LEU A 793 -17.57 -10.92 -22.94
CA LEU A 793 -18.09 -11.88 -23.94
C LEU A 793 -18.93 -11.19 -25.03
N ASP A 794 -19.15 -11.91 -26.12
CA ASP A 794 -19.89 -11.51 -27.32
C ASP A 794 -21.40 -11.32 -27.11
N ASP A 795 -21.88 -11.67 -25.91
CA ASP A 795 -23.27 -11.57 -25.46
C ASP A 795 -23.45 -10.71 -24.19
N TYR A 796 -22.43 -9.97 -23.73
CA TYR A 796 -22.49 -9.11 -22.53
C TYR A 796 -22.50 -7.62 -22.89
N GLY A 797 -23.56 -6.91 -22.50
CA GLY A 797 -23.72 -5.46 -22.60
C GLY A 797 -24.27 -4.85 -21.31
N PHE A 798 -24.94 -3.70 -21.39
CA PHE A 798 -25.54 -3.01 -20.24
C PHE A 798 -26.45 -1.83 -20.66
N ARG A 799 -27.17 -1.27 -19.69
CA ARG A 799 -27.82 0.05 -19.74
C ARG A 799 -27.53 0.83 -18.45
N CYS A 800 -27.66 2.15 -18.45
CA CYS A 800 -27.46 2.95 -17.23
C CYS A 800 -28.77 3.30 -16.53
N ALA A 801 -28.68 3.55 -15.23
CA ALA A 801 -29.72 4.11 -14.38
C ALA A 801 -29.22 5.38 -13.68
N GLN A 802 -30.15 6.18 -13.20
CA GLN A 802 -29.89 7.37 -12.40
C GLN A 802 -30.91 7.39 -11.26
N ASP A 803 -30.46 7.78 -10.07
CA ASP A 803 -31.34 7.95 -8.92
C ASP A 803 -32.42 8.98 -9.28
N GLY A 804 -33.68 8.55 -9.18
CA GLY A 804 -34.82 9.45 -9.15
C GLY A 804 -35.02 9.95 -7.72
N LEU A 805 -36.06 10.76 -7.50
CA LEU A 805 -36.31 11.34 -6.19
C LEU A 805 -36.42 10.27 -5.10
N GLU A 806 -35.64 10.49 -4.03
CA GLU A 806 -35.39 9.58 -2.90
C GLU A 806 -34.53 8.37 -3.34
N SER A 807 -33.38 8.15 -2.72
CA SER A 807 -33.34 7.40 -1.47
C SER A 807 -32.59 8.09 -0.33
N ALA A 808 -33.18 8.03 0.85
CA ALA A 808 -32.42 8.13 2.10
C ALA A 808 -31.76 6.78 2.34
N THR A 809 -30.43 6.71 2.23
CA THR A 809 -29.63 5.50 2.49
C THR A 809 -29.72 5.06 3.95
N PRO A 810 -30.15 3.83 4.27
CA PRO A 810 -29.90 3.22 5.56
C PRO A 810 -28.53 2.53 5.55
N LYS A 811 -27.59 3.07 6.33
CA LYS A 811 -26.42 2.45 7.03
C LYS A 811 -25.78 1.19 6.39
N ARG A 812 -24.46 1.11 6.17
CA ARG A 812 -23.31 1.47 7.04
C ARG A 812 -22.19 2.09 6.16
N LEU A 813 -21.29 2.96 6.63
CA LEU A 813 -20.43 2.82 7.81
C LEU A 813 -20.23 4.15 8.57
N THR A 814 -20.36 4.03 9.89
CA THR A 814 -19.71 4.82 10.96
C THR A 814 -19.76 6.35 10.95
N SER A 815 -19.97 6.90 12.15
CA SER A 815 -19.37 8.16 12.61
C SER A 815 -18.02 8.45 11.93
N MET A 816 -17.76 9.70 11.54
CA MET A 816 -16.46 10.12 11.00
C MET A 816 -15.30 9.45 11.76
N GLU A 817 -14.48 8.65 11.06
CA GLU A 817 -13.23 8.08 11.57
C GLU A 817 -12.18 9.19 11.77
N TYR A 818 -12.45 10.09 12.71
CA TYR A 818 -11.58 11.22 13.05
C TYR A 818 -11.44 11.45 14.56
N LEU A 819 -12.27 10.84 15.41
CA LEU A 819 -11.96 10.67 16.83
C LEU A 819 -10.83 9.64 17.07
N PHE A 820 -10.51 8.80 16.08
CA PHE A 820 -9.47 7.77 16.17
C PHE A 820 -8.13 8.17 15.52
N ILE A 821 -7.54 9.25 16.02
CA ILE A 821 -6.09 9.44 15.95
C ILE A 821 -5.60 9.78 17.37
N PRO A 822 -4.88 8.88 18.08
CA PRO A 822 -4.25 9.24 19.34
C PRO A 822 -3.28 10.41 19.10
N ALA A 823 -3.12 11.30 20.08
CA ALA A 823 -2.35 12.54 19.95
C ALA A 823 -0.83 12.31 19.82
N ARG A 824 -0.39 11.71 18.71
CA ARG A 824 1.00 11.58 18.24
C ARG A 824 1.05 11.55 16.71
N LEU A 825 0.90 12.72 16.11
CA LEU A 825 1.58 13.10 14.85
C LEU A 825 1.70 14.65 14.76
N GLU A 826 1.87 15.29 15.92
CA GLU A 826 2.22 16.72 16.07
C GLU A 826 3.44 16.86 17.00
N HIS A 827 4.50 16.09 16.71
CA HIS A 827 5.83 16.68 16.80
C HIS A 827 6.24 16.99 15.38
N ALA A 828 6.35 18.28 15.08
CA ALA A 828 6.96 18.74 13.85
C ALA A 828 8.36 18.15 13.75
N THR A 829 8.77 17.78 12.54
CA THR A 829 10.18 17.80 12.14
C THR A 829 10.67 19.25 12.10
N GLN A 830 10.72 19.91 13.25
CA GLN A 830 11.66 21.00 13.47
C GLN A 830 13.02 20.35 13.67
N GLY A 831 13.99 20.80 12.88
CA GLY A 831 15.35 20.32 12.99
C GLY A 831 16.00 20.90 14.24
N ASP A 832 16.03 20.12 15.32
CA ASP A 832 16.99 20.35 16.40
C ASP A 832 18.38 19.91 15.93
N THR A 833 19.01 20.80 15.17
CA THR A 833 20.46 20.84 15.06
C THR A 833 21.02 21.31 16.41
N GLU A 834 21.40 20.39 17.30
CA GLU A 834 22.43 20.71 18.30
C GLU A 834 23.15 19.49 18.92
N GLN A 835 24.45 19.42 18.59
CA GLN A 835 25.59 19.06 19.44
C GLN A 835 25.71 17.64 20.05
N ASN A 836 26.70 16.92 19.50
CA ASN A 836 27.63 15.94 20.12
C ASN A 836 27.82 16.07 21.65
N PRO A 837 28.09 14.95 22.36
CA PRO A 837 29.35 14.20 22.21
C PRO A 837 29.23 12.77 21.68
#